data_AF-A0A955PE49-F1
#
_entry.id   AF-A0A955PE49-F1
#
_cell.length_a   1.000
_cell.length_b   1.000
_cell.length_c   1.000
_cell.angle_alpha   90.00
_cell.angle_beta   90.00
_cell.angle_gamma   90.00
#
_symmetry.space_group_name_H-M   'P 1'
#
loop_
_entity.id
_entity.type
_entity.pdbx_description
1 polymer ?
#
loop_
_entity_poly.entity_id
_entity_poly.type
_entity_poly.pdbx_seq_one_letter_code
_entity_poly.pdbx_strand_id
1 'polypeptide(L)'
;AFADASDPTISFGISSDETFLQAVTSVHAFENMTSSLTEEELALLRGRDDRLAPPVTTPPVYNRLVWNFSRDLGEVAYALNYDIQDTNGNADGEFSETDARLTYPQGHGDAWGHYLTAITNYYRLLQDDNFTWDPRAEAILIGGAPVTVDFIDEQKFIRSAAARARTGAQIVGLTHRQFYSEDPAEQWKGYKDSNPDRGWGLAEWGSRVGQAALFDWVVGNAMLPEAEEGAPIDITKIDRQSATDLRVLSSQGAVVQEEVDKADVGLNPLGLARNVMPFDIDPSLIDEGMTHFEQIYERAIVALSNAATVFNFANETTQQLRKQADSLDEYKRVVKDGETDFRNRLIETFGTPYADDIGPAGTYPTGYRGPDIYHYDYVEPSELRDEFLGQSFDVPVTEFLVNFTDSAFSIDNPDNTLNVLINDASNEDGIDAATNVEYFERTVEYNVSTDGLGLVKPEGWGRRRVTGRLQETRSDLLQLYAEYRMALSDYTGIIDEIIDTADLIEERFGIRADQIDLMESTANTIATMDVLIGSMQLTQFALEASKDTAKEIANAIAEALPKSSGTSNDVTSAGRGATKAAAASTGANIDGYIGLAMGVELAAEFTKTQTELWNNIEIAELDAELEARENLLELQNLVRNEETLRFDLFGRLESLQQAGNAYLATLDEGLRTLDSFHRFRTETAADIQESRYKDMAFRVFRDDLIQKYRGQFDLAARYAYLAARAYDFETNLLETDSRGPGQNFLTDIVRSRAIGIVQDNDGDGIFNPETAQEFGDPGLSDILARMNLNWNLNL
;
A
#
# COMPACT_ATOMS: atom_id res chain seq x y z
N ALA A 1 -18.94 14.93 2.03
CA ALA A 1 -19.93 15.96 2.43
C ALA A 1 -20.46 16.77 1.25
N PHE A 2 -19.68 17.67 0.61
CA PHE A 2 -20.17 18.45 -0.54
C PHE A 2 -20.53 17.57 -1.75
N ALA A 3 -19.68 16.58 -2.05
CA ALA A 3 -19.93 15.58 -3.08
C ALA A 3 -21.19 14.75 -2.75
N ASP A 4 -21.28 14.23 -1.53
CA ASP A 4 -22.44 13.45 -1.05
C ASP A 4 -23.74 14.26 -1.14
N ALA A 5 -23.73 15.56 -0.78
CA ALA A 5 -24.87 16.46 -0.93
C ALA A 5 -25.23 16.79 -2.39
N SER A 6 -24.38 16.42 -3.34
CA SER A 6 -24.60 16.62 -4.78
C SER A 6 -24.92 15.32 -5.50
N ASP A 7 -24.71 14.18 -4.85
CA ASP A 7 -24.90 12.83 -5.37
C ASP A 7 -26.13 12.20 -4.71
N PRO A 8 -27.30 12.19 -5.39
CA PRO A 8 -28.50 11.57 -4.86
C PRO A 8 -28.54 10.05 -5.10
N THR A 9 -27.48 9.46 -5.67
CA THR A 9 -27.48 8.03 -5.98
C THR A 9 -27.24 7.20 -4.73
N ILE A 10 -28.01 6.13 -4.58
CA ILE A 10 -27.73 5.07 -3.63
C ILE A 10 -27.40 3.84 -4.45
N SER A 11 -26.13 3.44 -4.46
CA SER A 11 -25.80 2.12 -4.99
C SER A 11 -26.39 1.05 -4.06
N PHE A 12 -26.94 0.03 -4.68
CA PHE A 12 -27.31 -1.19 -3.99
C PHE A 12 -26.32 -2.23 -4.47
N GLY A 13 -25.85 -3.09 -3.57
CA GLY A 13 -25.27 -4.36 -4.01
C GLY A 13 -26.29 -5.10 -4.88
N ILE A 14 -25.88 -6.11 -5.63
CA ILE A 14 -26.80 -6.94 -6.41
C ILE A 14 -27.63 -7.80 -5.43
N SER A 15 -28.53 -7.19 -4.67
CA SER A 15 -29.56 -7.88 -3.91
C SER A 15 -30.75 -8.08 -4.83
N SER A 16 -31.24 -9.31 -4.88
CA SER A 16 -32.31 -9.79 -5.78
C SER A 16 -33.71 -9.23 -5.51
N ASP A 17 -33.85 -8.13 -4.78
CA ASP A 17 -35.15 -7.56 -4.42
C ASP A 17 -35.55 -6.47 -5.42
N GLU A 18 -36.31 -6.88 -6.44
CA GLU A 18 -36.83 -6.00 -7.51
C GLU A 18 -37.66 -4.83 -6.98
N THR A 19 -38.31 -5.00 -5.82
CA THR A 19 -39.18 -3.98 -5.21
C THR A 19 -38.39 -2.79 -4.66
N PHE A 20 -37.15 -3.01 -4.20
CA PHE A 20 -36.29 -1.95 -3.68
C PHE A 20 -35.63 -1.15 -4.81
N LEU A 21 -35.35 -1.78 -5.95
CA LEU A 21 -34.81 -1.13 -7.14
C LEU A 21 -35.78 -0.09 -7.72
N GLN A 22 -37.09 -0.27 -7.53
CA GLN A 22 -38.14 0.65 -7.99
C GLN A 22 -38.25 1.92 -7.12
N ALA A 23 -37.75 1.90 -5.88
CA ALA A 23 -37.80 3.02 -4.93
C ALA A 23 -36.47 3.79 -4.81
N VAL A 24 -35.43 3.42 -5.55
CA VAL A 24 -34.09 4.03 -5.41
C VAL A 24 -34.10 5.53 -5.69
N THR A 25 -34.98 5.98 -6.57
CA THR A 25 -35.15 7.39 -6.95
C THR A 25 -35.92 8.23 -5.91
N SER A 26 -36.47 7.60 -4.86
CA SER A 26 -37.14 8.25 -3.73
C SER A 26 -36.41 8.12 -2.39
N VAL A 27 -35.53 7.13 -2.21
CA VAL A 27 -34.82 6.89 -0.95
C VAL A 27 -33.59 7.80 -0.83
N HIS A 28 -33.25 8.21 0.40
CA HIS A 28 -32.04 8.98 0.73
C HIS A 28 -31.36 8.43 2.00
N ALA A 29 -30.06 8.67 2.16
CA ALA A 29 -29.24 7.98 3.18
C ALA A 29 -29.63 8.35 4.62
N PHE A 30 -30.24 9.51 4.85
CA PHE A 30 -30.61 9.99 6.19
C PHE A 30 -32.12 10.13 6.38
N GLU A 31 -32.94 9.38 5.64
CA GLU A 31 -34.41 9.47 5.66
C GLU A 31 -35.07 9.38 7.05
N ASN A 32 -34.44 8.70 8.00
CA ASN A 32 -34.94 8.58 9.38
C ASN A 32 -34.58 9.80 10.27
N MET A 33 -33.73 10.69 9.76
CA MET A 33 -33.20 11.86 10.45
C MET A 33 -33.56 13.17 9.75
N THR A 34 -33.86 13.11 8.44
CA THR A 34 -34.24 14.24 7.60
C THR A 34 -35.55 13.94 6.88
N SER A 35 -36.41 14.95 6.75
CA SER A 35 -37.77 14.81 6.21
C SER A 35 -37.85 14.78 4.67
N SER A 36 -36.77 15.15 3.98
CA SER A 36 -36.67 15.12 2.51
C SER A 36 -35.21 15.13 2.08
N LEU A 37 -34.96 14.80 0.81
CA LEU A 37 -33.62 14.88 0.21
C LEU A 37 -33.05 16.31 0.29
N THR A 38 -33.90 17.34 0.17
CA THR A 38 -33.46 18.74 0.32
C THR A 38 -32.91 19.03 1.71
N GLU A 39 -33.52 18.45 2.75
CA GLU A 39 -33.06 18.61 4.13
C GLU A 39 -31.75 17.85 4.37
N GLU A 40 -31.58 16.66 3.79
CA GLU A 40 -30.30 15.94 3.78
C GLU A 40 -29.19 16.75 3.09
N GLU A 41 -29.44 17.22 1.86
CA GLU A 41 -28.49 18.06 1.10
C GLU A 41 -28.08 19.28 1.94
N LEU A 42 -29.04 19.99 2.54
CA LEU A 42 -28.76 21.15 3.39
C LEU A 42 -27.97 20.77 4.64
N ALA A 43 -28.31 19.67 5.33
CA ALA A 43 -27.62 19.23 6.53
C ALA A 43 -26.17 18.81 6.24
N LEU A 44 -25.92 18.14 5.10
CA LEU A 44 -24.57 17.80 4.66
C LEU A 44 -23.73 19.05 4.30
N LEU A 45 -24.36 20.08 3.73
CA LEU A 45 -23.67 21.32 3.34
C LEU A 45 -23.44 22.27 4.51
N ARG A 46 -24.42 22.47 5.40
CA ARG A 46 -24.41 23.53 6.42
C ARG A 46 -24.51 23.05 7.88
N GLY A 47 -24.60 21.74 8.07
CA GLY A 47 -24.88 21.12 9.36
C GLY A 47 -26.38 21.08 9.71
N ARG A 48 -26.71 20.29 10.74
CA ARG A 48 -28.07 20.13 11.30
C ARG A 48 -28.35 21.13 12.43
N ASP A 49 -29.64 21.34 12.70
CA ASP A 49 -30.10 22.22 13.78
C ASP A 49 -30.04 21.50 15.13
N ASP A 50 -29.99 22.26 16.22
CA ASP A 50 -29.95 21.76 17.61
C ASP A 50 -31.31 21.36 18.16
N ARG A 51 -32.24 21.01 17.27
CA ARG A 51 -33.60 20.57 17.63
C ARG A 51 -33.68 19.09 17.95
N LEU A 52 -32.78 18.30 17.37
CA LEU A 52 -32.78 16.83 17.45
C LEU A 52 -31.59 16.34 18.26
N ALA A 53 -31.80 15.24 19.00
CA ALA A 53 -30.75 14.57 19.72
C ALA A 53 -29.82 13.80 18.75
N PRO A 54 -28.51 13.68 19.04
CA PRO A 54 -27.78 14.33 20.15
C PRO A 54 -27.62 15.84 19.92
N PRO A 55 -27.39 16.69 20.95
CA PRO A 55 -27.16 18.12 20.73
C PRO A 55 -25.99 18.42 19.78
N VAL A 56 -26.01 19.54 19.07
CA VAL A 56 -24.96 19.95 18.11
C VAL A 56 -23.61 20.29 18.76
N THR A 57 -23.54 20.24 20.08
CA THR A 57 -22.32 20.42 20.87
C THR A 57 -21.67 19.09 21.26
N THR A 58 -22.27 17.95 20.89
CA THR A 58 -21.81 16.61 21.31
C THR A 58 -20.61 16.16 20.48
N PRO A 59 -19.40 16.03 21.07
CA PRO A 59 -18.26 15.47 20.35
C PRO A 59 -18.45 13.95 20.15
N PRO A 60 -17.93 13.38 19.04
CA PRO A 60 -17.15 14.02 17.97
C PRO A 60 -17.99 14.59 16.81
N VAL A 61 -19.32 14.43 16.83
CA VAL A 61 -20.19 14.71 15.69
C VAL A 61 -20.55 16.19 15.56
N TYR A 62 -20.71 16.90 16.67
CA TYR A 62 -21.13 18.29 16.71
C TYR A 62 -22.40 18.54 15.86
N ASN A 63 -22.37 19.52 14.94
CA ASN A 63 -23.46 19.90 14.05
C ASN A 63 -23.59 19.02 12.79
N ARG A 64 -22.89 17.88 12.73
CA ARG A 64 -22.98 16.93 11.63
C ARG A 64 -24.09 15.92 11.85
N LEU A 65 -24.53 15.23 10.79
CA LEU A 65 -25.42 14.09 10.89
C LEU A 65 -24.69 12.92 11.56
N VAL A 66 -25.37 12.25 12.48
CA VAL A 66 -24.86 11.02 13.13
C VAL A 66 -24.98 9.84 12.17
N TRP A 67 -24.25 8.75 12.43
CA TRP A 67 -24.35 7.53 11.61
C TRP A 67 -25.78 6.95 11.69
N ASN A 68 -26.41 6.70 10.54
CA ASN A 68 -27.83 6.33 10.49
C ASN A 68 -28.06 4.83 10.70
N PHE A 69 -28.07 4.40 11.97
CA PHE A 69 -28.46 3.07 12.42
C PHE A 69 -29.77 3.10 13.23
N SER A 70 -30.83 3.64 12.62
CA SER A 70 -32.11 3.88 13.30
C SER A 70 -33.20 2.83 13.02
N ARG A 71 -32.87 1.71 12.38
CA ARG A 71 -33.71 0.52 12.11
C ARG A 71 -34.87 0.71 11.13
N ASP A 72 -34.57 1.12 9.90
CA ASP A 72 -35.54 1.17 8.78
C ASP A 72 -34.82 1.21 7.41
N LEU A 73 -35.54 1.47 6.32
CA LEU A 73 -35.01 1.67 4.96
C LEU A 73 -33.84 2.68 4.92
N GLY A 74 -33.91 3.75 5.71
CA GLY A 74 -32.83 4.74 5.82
C GLY A 74 -31.52 4.15 6.36
N GLU A 75 -31.55 3.15 7.24
CA GLU A 75 -30.33 2.48 7.71
C GLU A 75 -29.70 1.63 6.60
N VAL A 76 -30.54 0.93 5.82
CA VAL A 76 -30.09 0.15 4.66
C VAL A 76 -29.47 1.08 3.61
N ALA A 77 -30.16 2.17 3.28
CA ALA A 77 -29.68 3.19 2.36
C ALA A 77 -28.34 3.78 2.84
N TYR A 78 -28.23 4.11 4.12
CA TYR A 78 -27.00 4.62 4.72
C TYR A 78 -25.83 3.64 4.67
N ALA A 79 -26.04 2.42 5.16
CA ALA A 79 -24.99 1.41 5.26
C ALA A 79 -24.46 1.04 3.88
N LEU A 80 -25.36 0.92 2.90
CA LEU A 80 -24.98 0.73 1.51
C LEU A 80 -24.28 1.98 0.98
N ASN A 81 -24.84 3.18 1.18
CA ASN A 81 -24.29 4.39 0.57
C ASN A 81 -22.85 4.68 0.95
N TYR A 82 -22.54 4.48 2.23
CA TYR A 82 -21.25 4.76 2.83
C TYR A 82 -20.35 3.53 2.96
N ASP A 83 -20.77 2.39 2.40
CA ASP A 83 -20.04 1.11 2.39
C ASP A 83 -19.54 0.70 3.79
N ILE A 84 -20.49 0.59 4.74
CA ILE A 84 -20.15 0.23 6.10
C ILE A 84 -19.94 -1.28 6.20
N GLN A 85 -18.71 -1.68 6.53
CA GLN A 85 -18.30 -3.07 6.63
C GLN A 85 -17.85 -3.45 8.06
N ASP A 86 -18.09 -4.70 8.45
CA ASP A 86 -17.59 -5.36 9.66
C ASP A 86 -16.13 -5.80 9.46
N THR A 87 -15.27 -4.85 9.12
CA THR A 87 -13.84 -5.08 8.86
C THR A 87 -12.95 -4.19 9.71
N ASN A 88 -13.52 -3.25 10.47
CA ASN A 88 -12.79 -2.32 11.31
C ASN A 88 -12.72 -2.81 12.78
N GLY A 89 -11.97 -3.88 13.03
CA GLY A 89 -11.31 -4.12 14.31
C GLY A 89 -12.13 -4.70 15.49
N ASN A 90 -13.45 -4.90 15.40
CA ASN A 90 -14.20 -5.73 16.36
C ASN A 90 -14.54 -7.13 15.81
N ALA A 91 -14.74 -7.28 14.49
CA ALA A 91 -15.08 -8.52 13.78
C ALA A 91 -16.13 -9.36 14.57
N ASP A 92 -17.16 -8.68 15.07
CA ASP A 92 -18.16 -9.29 15.97
C ASP A 92 -19.33 -9.90 15.20
N GLY A 93 -19.33 -9.79 13.86
CA GLY A 93 -20.34 -10.36 12.98
C GLY A 93 -21.56 -9.48 12.79
N GLU A 94 -21.55 -8.23 13.30
CA GLU A 94 -22.65 -7.27 13.17
C GLU A 94 -22.14 -5.93 12.60
N PHE A 95 -22.74 -5.46 11.50
CA PHE A 95 -22.49 -4.10 11.02
C PHE A 95 -23.17 -3.09 11.96
N SER A 96 -22.41 -2.15 12.52
CA SER A 96 -22.91 -1.25 13.56
C SER A 96 -22.45 0.22 13.41
N GLU A 97 -23.01 1.08 14.26
CA GLU A 97 -22.52 2.47 14.44
C GLU A 97 -21.03 2.51 14.77
N THR A 98 -20.51 1.50 15.48
CA THR A 98 -19.10 1.45 15.87
C THR A 98 -18.20 1.35 14.65
N ASP A 99 -18.59 0.55 13.66
CA ASP A 99 -17.85 0.36 12.40
C ASP A 99 -17.90 1.63 11.56
N ALA A 100 -19.09 2.23 11.46
CA ALA A 100 -19.25 3.48 10.74
C ALA A 100 -18.48 4.64 11.37
N ARG A 101 -18.33 4.66 12.70
CA ARG A 101 -17.49 5.64 13.40
C ARG A 101 -16.00 5.44 13.11
N LEU A 102 -15.54 4.25 12.78
CA LEU A 102 -14.15 4.03 12.41
C LEU A 102 -13.84 4.61 11.02
N THR A 103 -14.77 4.47 10.07
CA THR A 103 -14.64 5.06 8.74
C THR A 103 -14.92 6.57 8.72
N TYR A 104 -15.94 7.02 9.45
CA TYR A 104 -16.41 8.42 9.47
C TYR A 104 -16.42 8.98 10.89
N PRO A 105 -15.26 9.24 11.53
CA PRO A 105 -15.14 9.50 12.97
C PRO A 105 -15.87 10.74 13.49
N GLN A 106 -16.21 11.68 12.60
CA GLN A 106 -16.92 12.90 12.95
C GLN A 106 -18.39 12.90 12.48
N GLY A 107 -18.91 11.77 12.01
CA GLY A 107 -20.20 11.72 11.32
C GLY A 107 -20.16 12.40 9.95
N HIS A 108 -21.31 12.86 9.47
CA HIS A 108 -21.50 13.28 8.09
C HIS A 108 -21.87 14.76 7.95
N GLY A 109 -21.12 15.46 7.11
CA GLY A 109 -21.47 16.82 6.72
C GLY A 109 -20.75 17.95 7.48
N ASP A 110 -21.50 19.05 7.51
CA ASP A 110 -21.07 20.45 7.53
C ASP A 110 -19.85 20.75 6.65
N ALA A 111 -20.02 20.62 5.33
CA ALA A 111 -19.01 21.01 4.36
C ALA A 111 -18.59 22.49 4.52
N TRP A 112 -19.55 23.41 4.69
CA TRP A 112 -19.27 24.84 4.79
C TRP A 112 -18.47 25.17 6.04
N GLY A 113 -18.83 24.59 7.18
CA GLY A 113 -18.08 24.72 8.44
C GLY A 113 -16.71 24.04 8.41
N HIS A 114 -16.56 22.94 7.67
CA HIS A 114 -15.26 22.31 7.46
C HIS A 114 -14.31 23.25 6.70
N TYR A 115 -14.75 23.82 5.58
CA TYR A 115 -13.94 24.80 4.84
C TYR A 115 -13.70 26.09 5.63
N LEU A 116 -14.68 26.55 6.42
CA LEU A 116 -14.49 27.66 7.35
C LEU A 116 -13.39 27.34 8.37
N THR A 117 -13.39 26.13 8.94
CA THR A 117 -12.38 25.69 9.90
C THR A 117 -10.99 25.65 9.27
N ALA A 118 -10.89 25.14 8.04
CA ALA A 118 -9.64 25.10 7.28
C ALA A 118 -9.01 26.49 7.11
N ILE A 119 -9.81 27.52 6.79
CA ILE A 119 -9.28 28.88 6.62
C ILE A 119 -9.13 29.69 7.91
N THR A 120 -9.73 29.24 9.02
CA THR A 120 -9.79 30.01 10.28
C THR A 120 -8.39 30.32 10.84
N ASN A 121 -7.44 29.39 10.70
CA ASN A 121 -6.09 29.61 11.21
C ASN A 121 -5.32 30.68 10.41
N TYR A 122 -5.57 30.80 9.10
CA TYR A 122 -4.98 31.89 8.29
C TYR A 122 -5.46 33.25 8.79
N TYR A 123 -6.76 33.39 9.03
CA TYR A 123 -7.32 34.61 9.60
C TYR A 123 -6.77 34.93 11.00
N ARG A 124 -6.53 33.92 11.84
CA ARG A 124 -5.91 34.11 13.16
C ARG A 124 -4.48 34.64 13.05
N LEU A 125 -3.68 34.10 12.12
CA LEU A 125 -2.32 34.58 11.87
C LEU A 125 -2.31 36.02 11.35
N LEU A 126 -3.17 36.33 10.39
CA LEU A 126 -3.29 37.68 9.83
C LEU A 126 -3.78 38.74 10.83
N GLN A 127 -4.40 38.32 11.94
CA GLN A 127 -4.84 39.18 13.04
C GLN A 127 -3.80 39.34 14.14
N ASP A 128 -2.70 38.59 14.12
CA ASP A 128 -1.64 38.70 15.13
C ASP A 128 -0.69 39.86 14.77
N ASP A 129 -0.58 40.84 15.68
CA ASP A 129 0.29 42.02 15.52
C ASP A 129 1.78 41.67 15.34
N ASN A 130 2.21 40.47 15.75
CA ASN A 130 3.59 40.00 15.63
C ASN A 130 3.83 39.12 14.41
N PHE A 131 2.80 38.89 13.58
CA PHE A 131 2.89 38.08 12.39
C PHE A 131 2.81 38.97 11.14
N THR A 132 3.59 38.65 10.13
CA THR A 132 3.51 39.28 8.81
C THR A 132 3.51 38.18 7.77
N TRP A 133 2.49 38.18 6.89
CA TRP A 133 2.41 37.23 5.81
C TRP A 133 3.46 37.58 4.76
N ASP A 134 4.41 36.66 4.52
CA ASP A 134 5.44 36.80 3.50
C ASP A 134 5.29 35.64 2.51
N PRO A 135 4.81 35.89 1.28
CA PRO A 135 4.58 34.83 0.32
C PRO A 135 5.92 34.22 -0.07
N ARG A 136 6.08 32.92 0.20
CA ARG A 136 7.34 32.20 -0.02
C ARG A 136 7.08 30.90 -0.75
N ALA A 137 7.96 30.59 -1.71
CA ALA A 137 8.05 29.24 -2.23
C ALA A 137 8.59 28.33 -1.13
N GLU A 138 7.92 27.20 -0.89
CA GLU A 138 8.33 26.26 0.15
C GLU A 138 9.14 25.12 -0.47
N ALA A 139 10.10 24.59 0.27
CA ALA A 139 10.79 23.38 -0.15
C ALA A 139 10.10 22.19 0.52
N ILE A 140 9.42 21.36 -0.26
CA ILE A 140 9.00 20.05 0.23
C ILE A 140 10.15 19.08 -0.01
N LEU A 141 10.45 18.27 1.00
CA LEU A 141 11.34 17.13 0.82
C LEU A 141 10.63 16.09 -0.05
N ILE A 142 11.09 15.96 -1.29
CA ILE A 142 10.72 14.86 -2.17
C ILE A 142 12.01 14.08 -2.38
N GLY A 143 12.11 12.86 -1.85
CA GLY A 143 13.32 12.08 -2.04
C GLY A 143 14.42 12.37 -1.01
N GLY A 144 14.09 12.97 0.15
CA GLY A 144 15.07 13.63 1.03
C GLY A 144 15.75 14.86 0.41
N ALA A 145 15.42 15.22 -0.84
CA ALA A 145 15.91 16.42 -1.51
C ALA A 145 14.85 17.54 -1.40
N PRO A 146 15.26 18.77 -1.04
CA PRO A 146 14.35 19.90 -1.05
C PRO A 146 13.99 20.23 -2.50
N VAL A 147 12.76 19.89 -2.91
CA VAL A 147 12.16 20.35 -4.15
C VAL A 147 11.32 21.57 -3.81
N THR A 148 11.61 22.68 -4.47
CA THR A 148 10.81 23.89 -4.34
C THR A 148 9.43 23.63 -4.94
N VAL A 149 8.41 23.70 -4.09
CA VAL A 149 7.00 23.59 -4.45
C VAL A 149 6.34 24.94 -4.20
N ASP A 150 5.44 25.28 -5.11
CA ASP A 150 4.86 26.61 -5.23
C ASP A 150 3.86 26.92 -4.09
N PHE A 151 3.97 28.11 -3.47
CA PHE A 151 3.05 28.81 -2.54
C PHE A 151 1.86 28.01 -1.98
N ILE A 152 2.19 26.94 -1.24
CA ILE A 152 1.22 25.93 -0.80
C ILE A 152 0.16 26.54 0.11
N ASP A 153 0.58 27.43 1.00
CA ASP A 153 -0.29 28.02 2.01
C ASP A 153 -1.31 28.97 1.37
N GLU A 154 -0.89 29.82 0.44
CA GLU A 154 -1.77 30.72 -0.30
C GLU A 154 -2.74 29.95 -1.18
N GLN A 155 -2.26 28.94 -1.91
CA GLN A 155 -3.12 28.08 -2.73
C GLN A 155 -4.14 27.33 -1.87
N LYS A 156 -3.73 26.74 -0.74
CA LYS A 156 -4.63 26.07 0.19
C LYS A 156 -5.69 27.01 0.75
N PHE A 157 -5.31 28.23 1.12
CA PHE A 157 -6.26 29.25 1.56
C PHE A 157 -7.28 29.56 0.47
N ILE A 158 -6.82 29.92 -0.73
CA ILE A 158 -7.69 30.36 -1.84
C ILE A 158 -8.60 29.21 -2.28
N ARG A 159 -8.08 27.99 -2.39
CA ARG A 159 -8.84 26.79 -2.73
C ARG A 159 -9.93 26.48 -1.69
N SER A 160 -9.57 26.49 -0.41
CA SER A 160 -10.52 26.26 0.68
C SER A 160 -11.60 27.34 0.72
N ALA A 161 -11.22 28.60 0.49
CA ALA A 161 -12.16 29.71 0.38
C ALA A 161 -13.09 29.58 -0.83
N ALA A 162 -12.55 29.18 -1.99
CA ALA A 162 -13.33 28.94 -3.19
C ALA A 162 -14.34 27.80 -2.99
N ALA A 163 -13.93 26.71 -2.34
CA ALA A 163 -14.81 25.61 -1.96
C ALA A 163 -15.90 26.05 -0.97
N ARG A 164 -15.56 26.88 0.03
CA ARG A 164 -16.52 27.50 0.95
C ARG A 164 -17.55 28.35 0.21
N ALA A 165 -17.12 29.16 -0.76
CA ALA A 165 -18.01 30.02 -1.54
C ALA A 165 -18.96 29.21 -2.43
N ARG A 166 -18.46 28.16 -3.11
CA ARG A 166 -19.31 27.23 -3.91
C ARG A 166 -20.35 26.53 -3.03
N THR A 167 -19.91 26.00 -1.90
CA THR A 167 -20.80 25.37 -0.90
C THR A 167 -21.87 26.36 -0.42
N GLY A 168 -21.46 27.59 -0.12
CA GLY A 168 -22.37 28.65 0.31
C GLY A 168 -23.40 29.03 -0.75
N ALA A 169 -22.99 29.15 -2.02
CA ALA A 169 -23.91 29.44 -3.12
C ALA A 169 -24.98 28.34 -3.27
N GLN A 170 -24.60 27.07 -3.14
CA GLN A 170 -25.55 25.95 -3.14
C GLN A 170 -26.50 26.00 -1.93
N ILE A 171 -26.00 26.33 -0.73
CA ILE A 171 -26.85 26.51 0.46
C ILE A 171 -27.89 27.62 0.22
N VAL A 172 -27.51 28.76 -0.35
CA VAL A 172 -28.42 29.87 -0.66
C VAL A 172 -29.50 29.42 -1.65
N GLY A 173 -29.11 28.78 -2.76
CA GLY A 173 -30.06 28.28 -3.76
C GLY A 173 -31.04 27.23 -3.20
N LEU A 174 -30.54 26.26 -2.44
CA LEU A 174 -31.40 25.25 -1.80
C LEU A 174 -32.30 25.86 -0.72
N THR A 175 -31.82 26.85 0.03
CA THR A 175 -32.64 27.57 1.02
C THR A 175 -33.74 28.38 0.34
N HIS A 176 -33.45 29.04 -0.78
CA HIS A 176 -34.47 29.72 -1.58
C HIS A 176 -35.52 28.74 -2.08
N ARG A 177 -35.08 27.59 -2.63
CA ARG A 177 -35.96 26.51 -3.09
C ARG A 177 -36.84 25.96 -1.97
N GLN A 178 -36.27 25.65 -0.80
CA GLN A 178 -36.98 25.11 0.38
C GLN A 178 -38.09 26.05 0.89
N PHE A 179 -37.85 27.36 0.90
CA PHE A 179 -38.81 28.35 1.40
C PHE A 179 -39.65 29.01 0.30
N TYR A 180 -39.47 28.65 -0.97
CA TYR A 180 -40.26 29.20 -2.06
C TYR A 180 -41.76 29.00 -1.82
N SER A 181 -42.57 30.00 -2.20
CA SER A 181 -44.02 29.91 -2.24
C SER A 181 -44.54 30.62 -3.48
N GLU A 182 -45.48 30.00 -4.19
CA GLU A 182 -46.14 30.62 -5.34
C GLU A 182 -47.10 31.74 -4.92
N ASP A 183 -47.68 31.65 -3.71
CA ASP A 183 -48.55 32.69 -3.16
C ASP A 183 -47.74 33.97 -2.87
N PRO A 184 -48.03 35.10 -3.55
CA PRO A 184 -47.36 36.36 -3.29
C PRO A 184 -47.49 36.85 -1.84
N ALA A 185 -48.54 36.47 -1.12
CA ALA A 185 -48.72 36.82 0.29
C ALA A 185 -47.75 36.06 1.21
N GLU A 186 -47.33 34.86 0.82
CA GLU A 186 -46.41 34.01 1.59
C GLU A 186 -44.95 34.07 1.10
N GLN A 187 -44.65 34.78 0.02
CA GLN A 187 -43.30 34.85 -0.59
C GLN A 187 -42.16 35.07 0.42
N TRP A 188 -42.36 35.92 1.43
CA TRP A 188 -41.32 36.30 2.39
C TRP A 188 -41.20 35.35 3.59
N LYS A 189 -42.05 34.33 3.66
CA LYS A 189 -42.16 33.42 4.80
C LYS A 189 -40.97 32.45 4.79
N GLY A 190 -40.11 32.55 5.81
CA GLY A 190 -38.90 31.72 5.93
C GLY A 190 -37.64 32.33 5.31
N TYR A 191 -37.74 33.47 4.61
CA TYR A 191 -36.56 34.18 4.10
C TYR A 191 -35.73 34.79 5.22
N LYS A 192 -36.35 35.13 6.34
CA LYS A 192 -35.67 35.37 7.61
C LYS A 192 -35.95 34.22 8.55
N ASP A 193 -34.92 33.80 9.26
CA ASP A 193 -35.08 32.81 10.30
C ASP A 193 -35.89 33.37 11.46
N SER A 194 -36.84 32.59 11.98
CA SER A 194 -37.55 32.94 13.21
C SER A 194 -36.66 32.84 14.44
N ASN A 195 -35.57 32.05 14.37
CA ASN A 195 -34.54 31.98 15.38
C ASN A 195 -33.31 32.82 14.95
N PRO A 196 -33.09 34.01 15.53
CA PRO A 196 -31.97 34.87 15.17
C PRO A 196 -30.60 34.29 15.55
N ASP A 197 -30.54 33.39 16.54
CA ASP A 197 -29.28 32.75 16.96
C ASP A 197 -28.84 31.65 15.98
N ARG A 198 -29.78 31.09 15.21
CA ARG A 198 -29.52 30.11 14.15
C ARG A 198 -29.22 30.81 12.82
N GLY A 199 -30.10 31.71 12.41
CA GLY A 199 -29.94 32.54 11.20
C GLY A 199 -29.75 31.70 9.93
N TRP A 200 -30.69 30.79 9.66
CA TRP A 200 -30.70 29.91 8.48
C TRP A 200 -31.70 30.31 7.39
N GLY A 201 -32.33 31.48 7.51
CA GLY A 201 -33.13 32.02 6.44
C GLY A 201 -32.27 32.39 5.23
N LEU A 202 -32.94 32.61 4.11
CA LEU A 202 -32.31 33.01 2.85
C LEU A 202 -31.50 34.32 3.01
N ALA A 203 -32.03 35.30 3.74
CA ALA A 203 -31.38 36.59 3.96
C ALA A 203 -30.10 36.44 4.78
N GLU A 204 -30.13 35.60 5.83
CA GLU A 204 -28.96 35.36 6.66
C GLU A 204 -27.88 34.59 5.91
N TRP A 205 -28.24 33.53 5.16
CA TRP A 205 -27.28 32.79 4.34
C TRP A 205 -26.74 33.62 3.18
N GLY A 206 -27.58 34.37 2.46
CA GLY A 206 -27.15 35.26 1.39
C GLY A 206 -26.15 36.30 1.89
N SER A 207 -26.43 36.91 3.05
CA SER A 207 -25.52 37.85 3.71
C SER A 207 -24.22 37.17 4.17
N ARG A 208 -24.31 36.01 4.83
CA ARG A 208 -23.16 35.26 5.37
C ARG A 208 -22.22 34.83 4.25
N VAL A 209 -22.75 34.26 3.18
CA VAL A 209 -21.94 33.77 2.05
C VAL A 209 -21.42 34.92 1.20
N GLY A 210 -22.24 35.95 0.94
CA GLY A 210 -21.81 37.13 0.18
C GLY A 210 -20.67 37.88 0.86
N GLN A 211 -20.77 38.11 2.17
CA GLN A 211 -19.70 38.73 2.95
C GLN A 211 -18.46 37.83 3.04
N ALA A 212 -18.65 36.53 3.28
CA ALA A 212 -17.57 35.54 3.30
C ALA A 212 -16.76 35.55 1.99
N ALA A 213 -17.43 35.51 0.84
CA ALA A 213 -16.79 35.55 -0.47
C ALA A 213 -16.02 36.85 -0.69
N LEU A 214 -16.57 37.99 -0.27
CA LEU A 214 -15.89 39.28 -0.36
C LEU A 214 -14.63 39.31 0.53
N PHE A 215 -14.74 38.92 1.79
CA PHE A 215 -13.62 38.93 2.73
C PHE A 215 -12.50 37.99 2.29
N ASP A 216 -12.85 36.77 1.88
CA ASP A 216 -11.86 35.81 1.38
C ASP A 216 -11.18 36.31 0.10
N TRP A 217 -11.93 36.96 -0.79
CA TRP A 217 -11.37 37.54 -2.00
C TRP A 217 -10.39 38.66 -1.67
N VAL A 218 -10.73 39.57 -0.74
CA VAL A 218 -9.84 40.64 -0.30
C VAL A 218 -8.56 40.07 0.33
N VAL A 219 -8.71 39.09 1.22
CA VAL A 219 -7.58 38.45 1.91
C VAL A 219 -6.69 37.70 0.93
N GLY A 220 -7.26 36.90 0.03
CA GLY A 220 -6.49 36.19 -0.99
C GLY A 220 -5.72 37.14 -1.91
N ASN A 221 -6.32 38.27 -2.30
CA ASN A 221 -5.60 39.30 -3.06
C ASN A 221 -4.50 40.00 -2.24
N ALA A 222 -4.67 40.14 -0.92
CA ALA A 222 -3.68 40.74 -0.05
C ALA A 222 -2.49 39.80 0.23
N MET A 223 -2.73 38.48 0.27
CA MET A 223 -1.68 37.46 0.45
C MET A 223 -0.83 37.26 -0.82
N LEU A 224 -1.41 37.45 -2.01
CA LEU A 224 -0.71 37.28 -3.28
C LEU A 224 -0.04 38.56 -3.80
N PRO A 225 1.17 38.46 -4.38
CA PRO A 225 1.82 39.58 -5.03
C PRO A 225 1.09 40.00 -6.33
N GLU A 226 1.31 41.24 -6.76
CA GLU A 226 0.82 41.75 -8.04
C GLU A 226 1.58 41.12 -9.21
N ALA A 227 0.88 40.86 -10.32
CA ALA A 227 1.50 40.27 -11.51
C ALA A 227 2.51 41.25 -12.15
N GLU A 228 3.75 40.81 -12.35
CA GLU A 228 4.77 41.60 -13.06
C GLU A 228 4.61 41.46 -14.58
N GLU A 229 4.36 42.58 -15.26
CA GLU A 229 4.16 42.61 -16.71
C GLU A 229 5.43 42.16 -17.47
N GLY A 230 5.37 41.02 -18.15
CA GLY A 230 6.47 40.48 -18.98
C GLY A 230 7.43 39.51 -18.29
N ALA A 231 7.17 39.10 -17.04
CA ALA A 231 7.94 38.04 -16.39
C ALA A 231 7.64 36.65 -17.01
N PRO A 232 8.65 35.77 -17.18
CA PRO A 232 8.40 34.37 -17.54
C PRO A 232 7.51 33.71 -16.48
N ILE A 233 6.55 32.89 -16.93
CA ILE A 233 5.77 32.02 -16.03
C ILE A 233 6.76 30.99 -15.49
N ASP A 234 7.24 31.22 -14.26
CA ASP A 234 8.14 30.34 -13.53
C ASP A 234 7.38 29.70 -12.36
N ILE A 235 7.70 28.47 -12.02
CA ILE A 235 7.10 27.69 -10.90
C ILE A 235 7.41 28.30 -9.52
N THR A 236 8.06 29.45 -9.49
CA THR A 236 8.45 30.22 -8.30
C THR A 236 7.62 31.49 -8.12
N LYS A 237 6.61 31.72 -8.98
CA LYS A 237 5.75 32.91 -8.95
C LYS A 237 4.27 32.56 -9.05
N ILE A 238 3.58 32.57 -7.91
CA ILE A 238 2.13 32.77 -7.88
C ILE A 238 1.83 34.28 -7.92
N ASP A 239 0.85 34.67 -8.73
CA ASP A 239 0.35 36.04 -8.74
C ASP A 239 -1.19 36.02 -8.81
N ARG A 240 -1.79 37.19 -8.66
CA ARG A 240 -3.26 37.33 -8.72
C ARG A 240 -3.88 36.90 -10.06
N GLN A 241 -3.09 36.80 -11.14
CA GLN A 241 -3.56 36.35 -12.45
C GLN A 241 -3.52 34.83 -12.60
N SER A 242 -2.48 34.18 -12.07
CA SER A 242 -2.31 32.72 -12.11
C SER A 242 -3.19 31.98 -11.09
N ALA A 243 -3.55 32.62 -9.97
CA ALA A 243 -4.50 32.08 -8.99
C ALA A 243 -5.95 32.11 -9.50
N THR A 244 -6.32 31.13 -10.33
CA THR A 244 -7.64 31.04 -10.96
C THR A 244 -8.81 30.94 -9.96
N ASP A 245 -8.59 30.36 -8.79
CA ASP A 245 -9.60 30.21 -7.74
C ASP A 245 -10.03 31.55 -7.11
N LEU A 246 -9.22 32.62 -7.21
CA LEU A 246 -9.69 33.96 -6.83
C LEU A 246 -10.86 34.43 -7.70
N ARG A 247 -10.89 34.02 -8.98
CA ARG A 247 -12.01 34.33 -9.87
C ARG A 247 -13.26 33.57 -9.45
N VAL A 248 -13.11 32.37 -8.91
CA VAL A 248 -14.23 31.57 -8.37
C VAL A 248 -14.90 32.30 -7.22
N LEU A 249 -14.15 32.91 -6.30
CA LEU A 249 -14.74 33.71 -5.21
C LEU A 249 -15.62 34.85 -5.75
N SER A 250 -15.11 35.59 -6.74
CA SER A 250 -15.87 36.68 -7.36
C SER A 250 -17.12 36.19 -8.09
N SER A 251 -17.02 35.05 -8.80
CA SER A 251 -18.16 34.50 -9.55
C SER A 251 -19.23 33.95 -8.61
N GLN A 252 -18.84 33.25 -7.54
CA GLN A 252 -19.78 32.75 -6.54
C GLN A 252 -20.45 33.89 -5.76
N GLY A 253 -19.73 34.98 -5.47
CA GLY A 253 -20.34 36.19 -4.92
C GLY A 253 -21.44 36.77 -5.82
N ALA A 254 -21.22 36.81 -7.14
CA ALA A 254 -22.22 37.24 -8.10
C ALA A 254 -23.43 36.28 -8.18
N VAL A 255 -23.19 34.96 -8.15
CA VAL A 255 -24.26 33.95 -8.12
C VAL A 255 -25.14 34.11 -6.87
N VAL A 256 -24.54 34.34 -5.70
CA VAL A 256 -25.28 34.57 -4.46
C VAL A 256 -26.12 35.84 -4.56
N GLN A 257 -25.56 36.94 -5.09
CA GLN A 257 -26.31 38.17 -5.29
C GLN A 257 -27.49 37.97 -6.24
N GLU A 258 -27.28 37.28 -7.37
CA GLU A 258 -28.33 36.98 -8.34
C GLU A 258 -29.46 36.17 -7.70
N GLU A 259 -29.13 35.20 -6.84
CA GLU A 259 -30.12 34.36 -6.18
C GLU A 259 -30.94 35.14 -5.13
N VAL A 260 -30.30 36.03 -4.39
CA VAL A 260 -30.99 36.95 -3.47
C VAL A 260 -31.89 37.92 -4.25
N ASP A 261 -31.40 38.48 -5.36
CA ASP A 261 -32.17 39.39 -6.20
C ASP A 261 -33.41 38.68 -6.78
N LYS A 262 -33.28 37.42 -7.22
CA LYS A 262 -34.40 36.59 -7.68
C LYS A 262 -35.45 36.43 -6.58
N ALA A 263 -35.03 36.11 -5.36
CA ALA A 263 -35.94 35.94 -4.24
C ALA A 263 -36.65 37.26 -3.87
N ASP A 264 -35.92 38.39 -3.90
CA ASP A 264 -36.46 39.71 -3.59
C ASP A 264 -37.57 40.14 -4.55
N VAL A 265 -37.44 39.81 -5.84
CA VAL A 265 -38.50 40.06 -6.84
C VAL A 265 -39.50 38.90 -6.96
N GLY A 266 -39.33 37.84 -6.17
CA GLY A 266 -40.23 36.69 -6.13
C GLY A 266 -40.14 35.78 -7.35
N LEU A 267 -39.03 35.81 -8.07
CA LEU A 267 -38.83 34.92 -9.21
C LEU A 267 -38.73 33.46 -8.75
N ASN A 268 -39.24 32.56 -9.60
CA ASN A 268 -39.15 31.14 -9.38
C ASN A 268 -37.68 30.69 -9.45
N PRO A 269 -37.16 29.93 -8.46
CA PRO A 269 -35.82 29.33 -8.47
C PRO A 269 -35.52 28.51 -9.73
N LEU A 270 -36.53 27.94 -10.39
CA LEU A 270 -36.41 27.20 -11.64
C LEU A 270 -36.13 28.11 -12.86
N GLY A 271 -36.18 29.44 -12.70
CA GLY A 271 -35.94 30.41 -13.77
C GLY A 271 -37.17 30.69 -14.66
N LEU A 272 -38.37 30.32 -14.20
CA LEU A 272 -39.62 30.58 -14.90
C LEU A 272 -40.32 31.83 -14.35
N ALA A 273 -41.05 32.56 -15.20
CA ALA A 273 -41.94 33.61 -14.72
C ALA A 273 -43.16 32.99 -14.02
N ARG A 274 -43.63 33.55 -12.90
CA ARG A 274 -44.82 33.04 -12.19
C ARG A 274 -46.05 32.90 -13.10
N ASN A 275 -46.27 33.90 -13.96
CA ASN A 275 -47.37 33.93 -14.93
C ASN A 275 -47.03 33.26 -16.28
N VAL A 276 -46.00 32.41 -16.34
CA VAL A 276 -45.71 31.68 -17.57
C VAL A 276 -46.89 30.77 -17.92
N MET A 277 -47.26 30.81 -19.20
CA MET A 277 -48.24 29.91 -19.78
C MET A 277 -47.59 29.27 -21.01
N PRO A 278 -47.44 27.94 -21.05
CA PRO A 278 -47.03 27.27 -22.28
C PRO A 278 -48.15 27.42 -23.32
N PHE A 279 -47.80 27.72 -24.57
CA PHE A 279 -48.71 27.70 -25.72
C PHE A 279 -48.11 26.93 -26.90
N ASP A 280 -47.14 26.07 -26.61
CA ASP A 280 -46.52 25.18 -27.58
C ASP A 280 -47.46 23.98 -27.83
N ILE A 281 -48.60 24.25 -28.45
CA ILE A 281 -49.69 23.30 -28.64
C ILE A 281 -49.68 22.81 -30.08
N ASP A 282 -49.76 21.50 -30.27
CA ASP A 282 -49.97 20.91 -31.59
C ASP A 282 -51.47 20.89 -31.91
N PRO A 283 -51.93 21.65 -32.93
CA PRO A 283 -53.33 21.65 -33.32
C PRO A 283 -53.82 20.29 -33.83
N SER A 284 -52.96 19.45 -34.43
CA SER A 284 -53.43 18.13 -34.90
C SER A 284 -53.76 17.20 -33.75
N LEU A 285 -53.02 17.28 -32.64
CA LEU A 285 -53.33 16.50 -31.43
C LEU A 285 -54.62 16.99 -30.76
N ILE A 286 -54.94 18.28 -30.86
CA ILE A 286 -56.26 18.79 -30.43
C ILE A 286 -57.38 18.19 -31.27
N ASP A 287 -57.21 18.13 -32.60
CA ASP A 287 -58.19 17.52 -33.50
C ASP A 287 -58.40 16.03 -33.20
N GLU A 288 -57.38 15.35 -32.65
CA GLU A 288 -57.41 13.97 -32.18
C GLU A 288 -57.99 13.81 -30.76
N GLY A 289 -58.31 14.91 -30.08
CA GLY A 289 -58.98 14.94 -28.78
C GLY A 289 -58.06 15.20 -27.58
N MET A 290 -56.76 15.41 -27.79
CA MET A 290 -55.83 15.76 -26.70
C MET A 290 -55.96 17.22 -26.30
N THR A 291 -56.10 17.45 -24.99
CA THR A 291 -56.12 18.77 -24.39
C THR A 291 -54.72 19.41 -24.36
N HIS A 292 -54.67 20.72 -24.07
CA HIS A 292 -53.38 21.40 -23.93
C HIS A 292 -52.64 20.91 -22.67
N PHE A 293 -53.33 20.64 -21.57
CA PHE A 293 -52.76 19.99 -20.39
C PHE A 293 -52.11 18.66 -20.74
N GLU A 294 -52.83 17.75 -21.41
CA GLU A 294 -52.31 16.41 -21.75
C GLU A 294 -51.04 16.49 -22.59
N GLN A 295 -50.99 17.39 -23.59
CA GLN A 295 -49.79 17.59 -24.42
C GLN A 295 -48.57 18.09 -23.61
N ILE A 296 -48.77 19.00 -22.66
CA ILE A 296 -47.66 19.50 -21.82
C ILE A 296 -47.29 18.47 -20.74
N TYR A 297 -48.27 17.74 -20.21
CA TYR A 297 -48.08 16.67 -19.24
C TYR A 297 -47.23 15.54 -19.84
N GLU A 298 -47.52 15.07 -21.05
CA GLU A 298 -46.70 14.06 -21.73
C GLU A 298 -45.23 14.50 -21.87
N ARG A 299 -44.98 15.77 -22.19
CA ARG A 299 -43.61 16.31 -22.24
C ARG A 299 -42.94 16.33 -20.87
N ALA A 300 -43.69 16.59 -19.81
CA ALA A 300 -43.19 16.47 -18.44
C ALA A 300 -42.82 15.04 -18.09
N ILE A 301 -43.61 14.04 -18.50
CA ILE A 301 -43.29 12.62 -18.32
C ILE A 301 -42.02 12.24 -19.09
N VAL A 302 -41.86 12.69 -20.33
CA VAL A 302 -40.64 12.45 -21.11
C VAL A 302 -39.41 13.08 -20.44
N ALA A 303 -39.53 14.31 -19.94
CA ALA A 303 -38.43 14.97 -19.22
C ALA A 303 -38.07 14.24 -17.92
N LEU A 304 -39.06 13.79 -17.14
CA LEU A 304 -38.85 12.99 -15.93
C LEU A 304 -38.17 11.64 -16.27
N SER A 305 -38.62 10.97 -17.34
CA SER A 305 -38.07 9.70 -17.81
C SER A 305 -36.60 9.84 -18.23
N ASN A 306 -36.25 10.93 -18.90
CA ASN A 306 -34.86 11.24 -19.24
C ASN A 306 -34.00 11.44 -17.98
N ALA A 307 -34.53 12.16 -16.97
CA ALA A 307 -33.84 12.36 -15.71
C ALA A 307 -33.63 11.03 -14.95
N ALA A 308 -34.67 10.18 -14.88
CA ALA A 308 -34.59 8.84 -14.29
C ALA A 308 -33.58 7.94 -15.01
N THR A 309 -33.55 7.99 -16.34
CA THR A 309 -32.57 7.25 -17.14
C THR A 309 -31.13 7.65 -16.81
N VAL A 310 -30.84 8.96 -16.77
CA VAL A 310 -29.49 9.45 -16.42
C VAL A 310 -29.14 9.13 -14.97
N PHE A 311 -30.11 9.19 -14.06
CA PHE A 311 -29.94 8.77 -12.67
C PHE A 311 -29.56 7.30 -12.56
N ASN A 312 -30.24 6.41 -13.30
CA ASN A 312 -29.91 4.98 -13.30
C ASN A 312 -28.49 4.72 -13.82
N PHE A 313 -28.04 5.41 -14.88
CA PHE A 313 -26.64 5.31 -15.34
C PHE A 313 -25.64 5.83 -14.31
N ALA A 314 -25.94 6.92 -13.62
CA ALA A 314 -25.11 7.42 -12.54
C ALA A 314 -25.01 6.38 -11.41
N ASN A 315 -26.14 5.78 -11.04
CA ASN A 315 -26.21 4.75 -10.01
C ASN A 315 -25.42 3.48 -10.40
N GLU A 316 -25.55 3.00 -11.64
CA GLU A 316 -24.75 1.89 -12.15
C GLU A 316 -23.24 2.17 -12.05
N THR A 317 -22.81 3.39 -12.36
CA THR A 317 -21.40 3.80 -12.24
C THR A 317 -20.95 3.82 -10.78
N THR A 318 -21.79 4.33 -9.87
CA THR A 318 -21.57 4.24 -8.42
C THR A 318 -21.46 2.79 -7.95
N GLN A 319 -22.27 1.87 -8.48
CA GLN A 319 -22.17 0.44 -8.18
C GLN A 319 -20.85 -0.17 -8.67
N GLN A 320 -20.34 0.24 -9.83
CA GLN A 320 -19.04 -0.24 -10.32
C GLN A 320 -17.89 0.26 -9.45
N LEU A 321 -17.94 1.52 -8.98
CA LEU A 321 -16.99 2.04 -7.98
C LEU A 321 -16.97 1.19 -6.72
N ARG A 322 -18.15 0.80 -6.21
CA ARG A 322 -18.23 -0.04 -5.00
C ARG A 322 -17.67 -1.44 -5.23
N LYS A 323 -18.07 -2.12 -6.30
CA LYS A 323 -17.48 -3.42 -6.67
C LYS A 323 -15.97 -3.37 -6.76
N GLN A 324 -15.43 -2.26 -7.25
CA GLN A 324 -14.00 -2.06 -7.32
C GLN A 324 -13.37 -1.85 -5.94
N ALA A 325 -13.98 -1.05 -5.06
CA ALA A 325 -13.52 -0.86 -3.69
C ALA A 325 -13.51 -2.19 -2.90
N ASP A 326 -14.62 -2.94 -2.96
CA ASP A 326 -14.75 -4.26 -2.32
C ASP A 326 -13.66 -5.23 -2.81
N SER A 327 -13.49 -5.31 -4.14
CA SER A 327 -12.46 -6.15 -4.74
C SER A 327 -11.05 -5.73 -4.32
N LEU A 328 -10.80 -4.43 -4.15
CA LEU A 328 -9.52 -3.92 -3.69
C LEU A 328 -9.27 -4.27 -2.21
N ASP A 329 -10.29 -4.22 -1.37
CA ASP A 329 -10.17 -4.55 0.06
C ASP A 329 -10.01 -6.06 0.30
N GLU A 330 -10.65 -6.89 -0.52
CA GLU A 330 -10.36 -8.32 -0.56
C GLU A 330 -8.92 -8.57 -1.05
N TYR A 331 -8.50 -7.90 -2.12
CA TYR A 331 -7.14 -8.02 -2.65
C TYR A 331 -6.08 -7.61 -1.61
N LYS A 332 -6.29 -6.53 -0.85
CA LYS A 332 -5.41 -6.11 0.25
C LYS A 332 -5.27 -7.19 1.33
N ARG A 333 -6.35 -7.89 1.67
CA ARG A 333 -6.30 -9.01 2.63
C ARG A 333 -5.45 -10.16 2.10
N VAL A 334 -5.67 -10.58 0.86
CA VAL A 334 -4.88 -11.61 0.19
C VAL A 334 -3.39 -11.23 0.11
N VAL A 335 -3.10 -9.97 -0.22
CA VAL A 335 -1.73 -9.44 -0.24
C VAL A 335 -1.08 -9.55 1.13
N LYS A 336 -1.76 -9.09 2.18
CA LYS A 336 -1.25 -9.13 3.56
C LYS A 336 -0.96 -10.55 4.04
N ASP A 337 -1.84 -11.50 3.71
CA ASP A 337 -1.64 -12.91 4.04
C ASP A 337 -0.46 -13.49 3.26
N GLY A 338 -0.35 -13.18 1.97
CA GLY A 338 0.79 -13.59 1.13
C GLY A 338 2.12 -13.04 1.64
N GLU A 339 2.18 -11.76 2.02
CA GLU A 339 3.40 -11.18 2.60
C GLU A 339 3.79 -11.82 3.93
N THR A 340 2.80 -12.18 4.74
CA THR A 340 3.04 -12.87 6.01
C THR A 340 3.60 -14.27 5.77
N ASP A 341 3.08 -15.01 4.79
CA ASP A 341 3.62 -16.31 4.40
C ASP A 341 5.07 -16.23 3.90
N PHE A 342 5.35 -15.32 2.95
CA PHE A 342 6.71 -15.10 2.45
C PHE A 342 7.69 -14.76 3.58
N ARG A 343 7.28 -13.88 4.50
CA ARG A 343 8.11 -13.52 5.65
C ARG A 343 8.37 -14.69 6.58
N ASN A 344 7.37 -15.51 6.86
CA ASN A 344 7.53 -16.69 7.70
C ASN A 344 8.52 -17.69 7.07
N ARG A 345 8.40 -17.94 5.76
CA ARG A 345 9.32 -18.82 5.02
C ARG A 345 10.75 -18.27 4.98
N LEU A 346 10.90 -16.96 4.84
CA LEU A 346 12.20 -16.30 4.93
C LEU A 346 12.78 -16.39 6.34
N ILE A 347 11.98 -16.23 7.41
CA ILE A 347 12.43 -16.41 8.80
C ILE A 347 12.81 -17.87 9.06
N GLU A 348 12.09 -18.84 8.53
CA GLU A 348 12.44 -20.26 8.64
C GLU A 348 13.80 -20.56 7.99
N THR A 349 14.10 -19.89 6.87
CA THR A 349 15.36 -20.11 6.15
C THR A 349 16.51 -19.31 6.78
N PHE A 350 16.36 -18.00 6.91
CA PHE A 350 17.41 -17.06 7.32
C PHE A 350 17.44 -16.76 8.82
N GLY A 351 16.44 -17.16 9.60
CA GLY A 351 16.32 -16.81 11.00
C GLY A 351 15.94 -15.33 11.21
N THR A 352 15.86 -14.92 12.47
CA THR A 352 15.69 -13.50 12.85
C THR A 352 17.04 -12.85 13.14
N PRO A 353 17.17 -11.52 13.02
CA PRO A 353 18.37 -10.81 13.44
C PRO A 353 18.69 -10.99 14.93
N TYR A 354 19.93 -10.70 15.30
CA TYR A 354 20.32 -10.61 16.70
C TYR A 354 19.64 -9.40 17.36
N ALA A 355 19.30 -9.53 18.65
CA ALA A 355 18.68 -8.43 19.39
C ALA A 355 19.59 -7.18 19.45
N ASP A 356 20.91 -7.41 19.49
CA ASP A 356 21.94 -6.36 19.53
C ASP A 356 22.11 -5.64 18.18
N ASP A 357 21.59 -6.22 17.11
CA ASP A 357 21.62 -5.66 15.75
C ASP A 357 20.29 -4.96 15.38
N ILE A 358 19.38 -4.80 16.35
CA ILE A 358 18.11 -4.07 16.21
C ILE A 358 18.16 -2.80 17.07
N GLY A 359 18.06 -1.63 16.44
CA GLY A 359 17.95 -0.35 17.14
C GLY A 359 18.80 0.77 16.53
N PRO A 360 18.97 1.90 17.23
CA PRO A 360 19.65 3.09 16.70
C PRO A 360 21.12 2.88 16.29
N ALA A 361 21.77 1.85 16.84
CA ALA A 361 23.16 1.49 16.56
C ALA A 361 23.28 0.14 15.82
N GLY A 362 22.16 -0.52 15.53
CA GLY A 362 22.12 -1.80 14.83
C GLY A 362 21.76 -1.63 13.36
N THR A 363 21.92 -2.69 12.58
CA THR A 363 21.60 -2.70 11.15
C THR A 363 20.10 -2.58 10.90
N TYR A 364 19.28 -3.13 11.78
CA TYR A 364 17.82 -3.13 11.66
C TYR A 364 17.18 -2.02 12.52
N PRO A 365 16.09 -1.37 12.03
CA PRO A 365 15.40 -0.34 12.79
C PRO A 365 14.73 -0.92 14.05
N THR A 366 14.53 -0.05 15.05
CA THR A 366 13.88 -0.43 16.31
C THR A 366 12.51 -1.07 16.05
N GLY A 367 12.30 -2.30 16.52
CA GLY A 367 11.03 -3.01 16.37
C GLY A 367 10.93 -3.93 15.15
N TYR A 368 12.00 -4.09 14.37
CA TYR A 368 12.06 -5.01 13.23
C TYR A 368 11.74 -6.47 13.65
N ARG A 369 10.89 -7.15 12.87
CA ARG A 369 10.44 -8.54 13.10
C ARG A 369 10.57 -9.45 11.86
N GLY A 370 11.31 -9.00 10.85
CA GLY A 370 11.53 -9.75 9.61
C GLY A 370 12.70 -10.73 9.69
N PRO A 371 13.03 -11.38 8.56
CA PRO A 371 14.22 -12.23 8.44
C PRO A 371 15.51 -11.44 8.55
N ASP A 372 16.58 -12.09 8.98
CA ASP A 372 17.94 -11.56 8.85
C ASP A 372 18.44 -11.75 7.41
N ILE A 373 18.59 -10.67 6.68
CA ILE A 373 19.08 -10.67 5.29
C ILE A 373 20.51 -10.14 5.16
N TYR A 374 21.08 -9.59 6.23
CA TYR A 374 22.41 -8.98 6.22
C TYR A 374 23.43 -9.84 6.93
N HIS A 375 23.12 -10.31 8.13
CA HIS A 375 24.03 -11.08 9.00
C HIS A 375 23.65 -12.54 9.12
N TYR A 376 22.84 -13.07 8.18
CA TYR A 376 22.34 -14.45 8.23
C TYR A 376 23.44 -15.51 8.36
N ASP A 377 24.67 -15.25 7.91
CA ASP A 377 25.76 -16.24 7.98
C ASP A 377 26.39 -16.32 9.39
N TYR A 378 26.03 -15.41 10.29
CA TYR A 378 26.52 -15.44 11.66
C TYR A 378 25.86 -16.54 12.45
N VAL A 379 26.70 -17.44 12.95
CA VAL A 379 26.37 -18.54 13.85
C VAL A 379 27.08 -18.38 15.18
N GLU A 380 26.54 -19.00 16.21
CA GLU A 380 27.17 -19.01 17.53
C GLU A 380 28.48 -19.81 17.48
N PRO A 381 29.59 -19.32 18.06
CA PRO A 381 30.77 -20.14 18.27
C PRO A 381 30.37 -21.37 19.07
N SER A 382 30.65 -22.58 18.56
CA SER A 382 30.29 -23.79 19.31
C SER A 382 31.14 -23.83 20.59
N GLU A 383 30.50 -23.93 21.75
CA GLU A 383 31.21 -24.05 23.05
C GLU A 383 32.10 -25.31 23.08
N LEU A 384 31.74 -26.34 22.29
CA LEU A 384 32.54 -27.55 22.09
C LEU A 384 33.85 -27.30 21.33
N ARG A 385 33.92 -26.28 20.47
CA ARG A 385 35.13 -25.94 19.70
C ARG A 385 36.28 -25.57 20.63
N ASP A 386 36.00 -24.78 21.66
CA ASP A 386 37.07 -24.27 22.54
C ASP A 386 37.43 -25.29 23.64
N GLU A 387 36.52 -26.19 24.02
CA GLU A 387 36.73 -27.21 25.07
C GLU A 387 37.40 -28.50 24.53
N PHE A 388 37.14 -28.92 23.29
CA PHE A 388 37.79 -30.11 22.69
C PHE A 388 39.21 -29.84 22.16
N LEU A 389 39.54 -28.58 21.80
CA LEU A 389 40.77 -28.26 21.06
C LEU A 389 41.96 -27.88 21.94
N GLY A 390 41.78 -27.56 23.23
CA GLY A 390 42.88 -27.21 24.15
C GLY A 390 43.74 -26.00 23.73
N GLN A 391 43.43 -25.36 22.61
CA GLN A 391 44.03 -24.16 22.04
C GLN A 391 42.91 -23.17 21.75
N SER A 392 43.05 -21.94 22.25
CA SER A 392 42.31 -20.81 21.73
C SER A 392 42.78 -20.57 20.30
N PHE A 393 41.98 -20.94 19.31
CA PHE A 393 42.15 -20.42 17.96
C PHE A 393 41.74 -18.95 18.01
N ASP A 394 42.68 -18.10 18.39
CA ASP A 394 42.53 -16.65 18.36
C ASP A 394 42.57 -16.24 16.89
N VAL A 395 41.43 -16.38 16.20
CA VAL A 395 41.39 -16.17 14.77
C VAL A 395 41.35 -14.66 14.54
N PRO A 396 42.29 -14.08 13.77
CA PRO A 396 42.26 -12.64 13.51
C PRO A 396 40.94 -12.29 12.81
N VAL A 397 40.18 -11.38 13.43
CA VAL A 397 38.95 -10.82 12.87
C VAL A 397 39.27 -9.46 12.29
N THR A 398 38.75 -9.18 11.09
CA THR A 398 38.82 -7.86 10.46
C THR A 398 37.40 -7.36 10.20
N GLU A 399 37.16 -6.10 10.55
CA GLU A 399 35.89 -5.40 10.31
C GLU A 399 35.87 -4.83 8.89
N PHE A 400 34.76 -5.04 8.18
CA PHE A 400 34.51 -4.51 6.85
C PHE A 400 33.20 -3.74 6.82
N LEU A 401 33.26 -2.47 6.42
CA LEU A 401 32.08 -1.63 6.23
C LEU A 401 31.61 -1.70 4.79
N VAL A 402 30.31 -1.91 4.58
CA VAL A 402 29.71 -1.94 3.25
C VAL A 402 28.48 -1.04 3.19
N ASN A 403 28.47 -0.15 2.21
CA ASN A 403 27.34 0.75 1.98
C ASN A 403 26.36 0.10 1.01
N PHE A 404 25.16 -0.19 1.50
CA PHE A 404 24.01 -0.52 0.67
C PHE A 404 23.26 0.76 0.31
N THR A 405 22.70 0.83 -0.88
CA THR A 405 21.59 1.75 -1.15
C THR A 405 20.30 0.93 -1.10
N ASP A 406 19.50 1.12 -0.07
CA ASP A 406 18.23 0.46 0.09
C ASP A 406 17.13 1.33 -0.55
N SER A 407 16.21 0.72 -1.29
CA SER A 407 14.97 1.42 -1.65
C SER A 407 14.11 1.51 -0.40
N ALA A 408 13.63 2.69 -0.05
CA ALA A 408 12.69 2.98 1.02
C ALA A 408 11.38 2.18 0.86
N PHE A 409 11.41 0.90 1.20
CA PHE A 409 10.25 0.17 1.63
C PHE A 409 10.28 0.20 3.16
N SER A 410 9.99 1.38 3.71
CA SER A 410 9.92 1.58 5.15
C SER A 410 8.83 0.68 5.73
N ILE A 411 9.23 -0.34 6.49
CA ILE A 411 8.40 -1.01 7.49
C ILE A 411 8.55 -0.22 8.79
N ASP A 412 8.28 1.09 8.77
CA ASP A 412 8.21 1.88 10.00
C ASP A 412 6.74 2.04 10.39
N ASN A 413 6.15 0.96 10.90
CA ASN A 413 5.08 1.08 11.87
C ASN A 413 5.00 -0.15 12.79
N PRO A 414 4.70 0.03 14.08
CA PRO A 414 4.47 -1.06 15.03
C PRO A 414 3.20 -1.90 14.72
N ASP A 415 2.42 -1.54 13.69
CA ASP A 415 1.18 -2.21 13.28
C ASP A 415 1.33 -3.18 12.08
N ASN A 416 2.53 -3.33 11.53
CA ASN A 416 2.84 -4.31 10.48
C ASN A 416 2.01 -4.14 9.19
N THR A 417 1.62 -2.91 8.87
CA THR A 417 0.98 -2.55 7.61
C THR A 417 2.03 -2.31 6.51
N LEU A 418 1.72 -2.75 5.28
CA LEU A 418 2.50 -2.42 4.09
C LEU A 418 2.22 -0.96 3.73
N ASN A 419 2.92 -0.02 4.34
CA ASN A 419 3.07 1.29 3.74
C ASN A 419 4.09 1.15 2.59
N VAL A 420 3.59 0.83 1.40
CA VAL A 420 4.06 1.61 0.24
C VAL A 420 3.95 3.05 0.72
N LEU A 421 4.98 3.88 0.57
CA LEU A 421 4.84 5.33 0.71
C LEU A 421 3.85 5.82 -0.37
N ILE A 422 2.57 5.49 -0.18
CA ILE A 422 1.45 6.29 -0.56
C ILE A 422 1.62 7.44 0.43
N ASN A 423 2.23 8.52 -0.02
CA ASN A 423 1.84 9.81 0.52
C ASN A 423 0.32 9.77 0.52
N ASP A 424 -0.28 9.67 1.69
CA ASP A 424 -1.70 9.84 1.88
C ASP A 424 -2.06 11.13 1.13
N ALA A 425 -2.69 10.95 -0.02
CA ALA A 425 -3.08 12.03 -0.91
C ALA A 425 -4.31 12.69 -0.28
N SER A 426 -4.12 13.29 0.87
CA SER A 426 -4.94 14.39 1.37
C SER A 426 -4.58 15.70 0.67
N ASN A 427 -3.61 15.70 -0.24
CA ASN A 427 -3.41 16.79 -1.19
C ASN A 427 -4.37 16.62 -2.37
N GLU A 428 -5.42 17.43 -2.38
CA GLU A 428 -6.47 17.48 -3.41
C GLU A 428 -5.99 17.92 -4.81
N ASP A 429 -4.69 17.95 -5.10
CA ASP A 429 -4.16 18.41 -6.39
C ASP A 429 -3.60 17.27 -7.20
N GLY A 430 -4.14 17.09 -8.41
CA GLY A 430 -3.44 16.63 -9.61
C GLY A 430 -2.61 15.34 -9.50
N ILE A 431 -3.02 14.33 -10.27
CA ILE A 431 -2.33 13.05 -10.46
C ILE A 431 -0.88 13.28 -10.96
N ASP A 432 0.09 13.33 -10.05
CA ASP A 432 1.49 13.08 -10.36
C ASP A 432 1.93 11.79 -9.65
N ALA A 433 1.72 10.69 -10.36
CA ALA A 433 2.29 9.39 -10.05
C ALA A 433 3.81 9.40 -10.37
N ALA A 434 4.59 10.18 -9.63
CA ALA A 434 6.02 9.98 -9.54
C ALA A 434 6.29 9.09 -8.33
N THR A 435 6.39 7.78 -8.57
CA THR A 435 6.97 6.81 -7.64
C THR A 435 8.46 7.12 -7.48
N ASN A 436 8.78 8.20 -6.75
CA ASN A 436 10.14 8.43 -6.28
C ASN A 436 10.42 7.41 -5.19
N VAL A 437 10.99 6.28 -5.59
CA VAL A 437 11.63 5.33 -4.68
C VAL A 437 12.77 6.10 -4.00
N GLU A 438 12.57 6.51 -2.75
CA GLU A 438 13.65 7.06 -1.94
C GLU A 438 14.72 6.00 -1.78
N TYR A 439 15.98 6.34 -2.00
CA TYR A 439 17.10 5.43 -1.82
C TYR A 439 17.90 5.89 -0.60
N PHE A 440 17.95 5.06 0.45
CA PHE A 440 18.74 5.34 1.65
C PHE A 440 20.07 4.60 1.58
N GLU A 441 21.17 5.32 1.78
CA GLU A 441 22.44 4.68 2.02
C GLU A 441 22.46 4.09 3.45
N ARG A 442 22.57 2.76 3.56
CA ARG A 442 22.71 2.02 4.81
C ARG A 442 24.08 1.37 4.84
N THR A 443 24.95 1.83 5.74
CA THR A 443 26.23 1.17 6.01
C THR A 443 26.02 -0.01 6.96
N VAL A 444 26.55 -1.18 6.59
CA VAL A 444 26.50 -2.40 7.39
C VAL A 444 27.92 -2.89 7.63
N GLU A 445 28.16 -3.30 8.86
CA GLU A 445 29.45 -3.79 9.33
C GLU A 445 29.50 -5.31 9.33
N TYR A 446 30.59 -5.87 8.82
CA TYR A 446 30.83 -7.30 8.72
C TYR A 446 32.14 -7.69 9.40
N ASN A 447 32.06 -8.60 10.36
CA ASN A 447 33.22 -9.26 10.98
C ASN A 447 33.61 -10.50 10.20
N VAL A 448 34.85 -10.56 9.72
CA VAL A 448 35.36 -11.65 8.89
C VAL A 448 36.65 -12.21 9.48
N SER A 449 36.73 -13.52 9.55
CA SER A 449 37.91 -14.26 9.94
C SER A 449 38.89 -14.42 8.77
N THR A 450 40.19 -14.17 9.01
CA THR A 450 41.24 -14.33 7.99
C THR A 450 41.83 -15.74 7.89
N ASP A 451 41.56 -16.63 8.85
CA ASP A 451 42.03 -18.03 8.85
C ASP A 451 40.91 -19.08 9.00
N GLY A 452 39.65 -18.64 9.08
CA GLY A 452 38.44 -19.46 9.18
C GLY A 452 37.56 -19.40 7.93
N LEU A 453 36.33 -19.91 8.04
CA LEU A 453 35.37 -19.99 6.92
C LEU A 453 34.59 -18.69 6.66
N GLY A 454 35.21 -17.51 6.86
CA GLY A 454 34.61 -16.22 6.51
C GLY A 454 33.93 -15.49 7.68
N LEU A 455 32.63 -15.20 7.55
CA LEU A 455 31.87 -14.33 8.47
C LEU A 455 31.81 -14.90 9.90
N VAL A 456 32.13 -14.06 10.90
CA VAL A 456 32.12 -14.43 12.32
C VAL A 456 31.27 -13.44 13.09
N LYS A 457 30.44 -13.96 13.99
CA LYS A 457 29.62 -13.15 14.89
C LYS A 457 30.50 -12.27 15.80
N PRO A 458 30.19 -10.96 15.97
CA PRO A 458 30.91 -10.08 16.89
C PRO A 458 30.92 -10.53 18.35
N GLU A 459 32.01 -10.23 19.06
CA GLU A 459 32.15 -10.49 20.49
C GLU A 459 31.20 -9.55 21.27
N GLY A 460 30.24 -10.12 22.00
CA GLY A 460 29.23 -9.37 22.77
C GLY A 460 27.80 -9.49 22.26
N TRP A 461 27.57 -9.97 21.03
CA TRP A 461 26.22 -10.25 20.55
C TRP A 461 25.62 -11.47 21.27
N GLY A 462 24.34 -11.40 21.64
CA GLY A 462 23.58 -12.44 22.32
C GLY A 462 23.11 -13.56 21.38
N ARG A 463 22.03 -14.26 21.74
CA ARG A 463 21.42 -15.29 20.87
C ARG A 463 20.31 -14.69 20.01
N ARG A 464 20.08 -15.27 18.82
CA ARG A 464 18.93 -14.90 17.97
C ARG A 464 17.64 -15.40 18.62
N ARG A 465 16.52 -14.74 18.32
CA ARG A 465 15.20 -15.18 18.77
C ARG A 465 14.75 -16.47 18.08
N VAL A 466 14.96 -16.55 16.77
CA VAL A 466 14.70 -17.73 15.94
C VAL A 466 15.96 -18.02 15.13
N THR A 467 16.47 -19.24 15.27
CA THR A 467 17.52 -19.80 14.41
C THR A 467 16.85 -20.37 13.17
N GLY A 468 17.31 -19.95 12.00
CA GLY A 468 16.87 -20.49 10.71
C GLY A 468 17.72 -21.68 10.26
N ARG A 469 17.20 -22.42 9.28
CA ARG A 469 17.88 -23.58 8.67
C ARG A 469 19.27 -23.25 8.14
N LEU A 470 19.48 -22.02 7.70
CA LEU A 470 20.77 -21.58 7.17
C LEU A 470 21.84 -21.52 8.27
N GLN A 471 21.49 -21.11 9.49
CA GLN A 471 22.41 -21.13 10.62
C GLN A 471 22.69 -22.56 11.10
N GLU A 472 21.71 -23.46 11.03
CA GLU A 472 21.90 -24.88 11.38
C GLU A 472 22.89 -25.54 10.41
N THR A 473 22.64 -25.45 9.11
CA THR A 473 23.54 -26.01 8.07
C THR A 473 24.92 -25.36 8.09
N ARG A 474 25.01 -24.07 8.44
CA ARG A 474 26.29 -23.37 8.62
C ARG A 474 27.05 -23.88 9.85
N SER A 475 26.37 -24.12 10.97
CA SER A 475 26.98 -24.70 12.17
C SER A 475 27.55 -26.09 11.87
N ASP A 476 26.79 -26.94 11.18
CA ASP A 476 27.23 -28.28 10.77
C ASP A 476 28.49 -28.22 9.89
N LEU A 477 28.51 -27.29 8.92
CA LEU A 477 29.67 -27.04 8.06
C LEU A 477 30.91 -26.64 8.86
N LEU A 478 30.77 -25.73 9.83
CA LEU A 478 31.89 -25.30 10.68
C LEU A 478 32.43 -26.44 11.55
N GLN A 479 31.55 -27.30 12.08
CA GLN A 479 31.95 -28.46 12.90
C GLN A 479 32.73 -29.48 12.07
N LEU A 480 32.20 -29.86 10.91
CA LEU A 480 32.87 -30.82 10.00
C LEU A 480 34.19 -30.27 9.46
N TYR A 481 34.31 -28.95 9.28
CA TYR A 481 35.56 -28.31 8.89
C TYR A 481 36.63 -28.41 9.99
N ALA A 482 36.24 -28.20 11.25
CA ALA A 482 37.15 -28.36 12.38
C ALA A 482 37.62 -29.81 12.52
N GLU A 483 36.70 -30.77 12.42
CA GLU A 483 37.01 -32.20 12.43
C GLU A 483 37.97 -32.63 11.31
N TYR A 484 37.73 -32.13 10.08
CA TYR A 484 38.62 -32.37 8.96
C TYR A 484 40.03 -31.80 9.21
N ARG A 485 40.13 -30.58 9.77
CA ARG A 485 41.44 -29.98 10.12
C ARG A 485 42.20 -30.79 11.17
N MET A 486 41.49 -31.34 12.16
CA MET A 486 42.09 -32.21 13.17
C MET A 486 42.62 -33.49 12.54
N ALA A 487 41.79 -34.20 11.77
CA ALA A 487 42.19 -35.44 11.10
C ALA A 487 43.34 -35.22 10.11
N LEU A 488 43.39 -34.07 9.43
CA LEU A 488 44.51 -33.71 8.56
C LEU A 488 45.79 -33.51 9.37
N SER A 489 45.71 -32.86 10.54
CA SER A 489 46.86 -32.69 11.43
C SER A 489 47.38 -34.02 11.96
N ASP A 490 46.48 -34.93 12.35
CA ASP A 490 46.84 -36.28 12.81
C ASP A 490 47.48 -37.08 11.66
N TYR A 491 46.97 -36.93 10.44
CA TYR A 491 47.52 -37.54 9.23
C TYR A 491 48.93 -37.01 8.90
N THR A 492 49.12 -35.69 8.91
CA THR A 492 50.45 -35.08 8.74
C THR A 492 51.44 -35.59 9.79
N GLY A 493 51.01 -35.71 11.05
CA GLY A 493 51.84 -36.24 12.14
C GLY A 493 52.31 -37.68 11.91
N ILE A 494 51.43 -38.59 11.45
CA ILE A 494 51.85 -39.97 11.17
C ILE A 494 52.78 -40.06 9.95
N ILE A 495 52.62 -39.18 8.95
CA ILE A 495 53.55 -39.13 7.82
C ILE A 495 54.94 -38.66 8.27
N ASP A 496 55.02 -37.63 9.11
CA ASP A 496 56.27 -37.17 9.70
C ASP A 496 56.96 -38.30 10.51
N GLU A 497 56.21 -39.06 11.32
CA GLU A 497 56.73 -40.22 12.06
C GLU A 497 57.23 -41.35 11.14
N ILE A 498 56.55 -41.59 10.01
CA ILE A 498 56.97 -42.57 8.99
C ILE A 498 58.29 -42.15 8.34
N ILE A 499 58.42 -40.86 7.98
CA ILE A 499 59.64 -40.30 7.37
C ILE A 499 60.81 -40.41 8.36
N ASP A 500 60.63 -39.94 9.60
CA ASP A 500 61.67 -39.97 10.63
C ASP A 500 62.16 -41.41 10.91
N THR A 501 61.24 -42.38 10.93
CA THR A 501 61.56 -43.79 11.15
C THR A 501 62.28 -44.40 9.94
N ALA A 502 61.89 -44.04 8.72
CA ALA A 502 62.51 -44.50 7.49
C ALA A 502 63.93 -43.92 7.31
N ASP A 503 64.12 -42.64 7.59
CA ASP A 503 65.43 -41.99 7.57
C ASP A 503 66.39 -42.66 8.57
N LEU A 504 65.89 -43.00 9.77
CA LEU A 504 66.67 -43.73 10.77
C LEU A 504 67.08 -45.14 10.30
N ILE A 505 66.20 -45.82 9.56
CA ILE A 505 66.48 -47.11 8.92
C ILE A 505 67.56 -46.92 7.85
N GLU A 506 67.40 -45.95 6.94
CA GLU A 506 68.39 -45.64 5.90
C GLU A 506 69.77 -45.31 6.49
N GLU A 507 69.85 -44.47 7.51
CA GLU A 507 71.11 -44.11 8.18
C GLU A 507 71.79 -45.34 8.82
N ARG A 508 71.02 -46.22 9.46
CA ARG A 508 71.55 -47.44 10.11
C ARG A 508 72.02 -48.50 9.11
N PHE A 509 71.32 -48.67 7.98
CA PHE A 509 71.68 -49.62 6.93
C PHE A 509 72.74 -49.07 5.96
N GLY A 510 72.79 -47.75 5.74
CA GLY A 510 73.84 -47.07 4.98
C GLY A 510 75.22 -47.21 5.64
N ILE A 511 75.30 -47.23 6.97
CA ILE A 511 76.54 -47.51 7.72
C ILE A 511 77.00 -48.98 7.55
N ARG A 512 76.09 -49.93 7.26
CA ARG A 512 76.42 -51.34 6.99
C ARG A 512 76.73 -51.61 5.50
N ALA A 513 76.30 -50.73 4.60
CA ALA A 513 76.51 -50.85 3.16
C ALA A 513 77.99 -50.80 2.74
N ASP A 514 78.82 -50.12 3.54
CA ASP A 514 80.25 -50.00 3.30
C ASP A 514 81.05 -51.30 3.53
N GLN A 515 80.42 -52.44 3.94
CA GLN A 515 81.17 -53.65 4.30
C GLN A 515 80.95 -54.99 3.59
N ILE A 516 79.87 -55.34 2.85
CA ILE A 516 79.79 -56.68 2.18
C ILE A 516 78.94 -56.69 0.88
N ASP A 517 79.45 -57.39 -0.15
CA ASP A 517 78.88 -57.73 -1.49
C ASP A 517 77.56 -58.56 -1.49
N LEU A 518 76.64 -58.32 -0.56
CA LEU A 518 75.29 -58.93 -0.57
C LEU A 518 74.23 -57.86 -0.32
N MET A 519 73.90 -57.06 -1.33
CA MET A 519 73.01 -55.90 -1.16
C MET A 519 71.98 -55.66 -2.27
N GLU A 520 71.76 -56.58 -3.22
CA GLU A 520 70.76 -56.35 -4.27
C GLU A 520 69.32 -56.40 -3.71
N SER A 521 69.03 -57.29 -2.75
CA SER A 521 67.71 -57.39 -2.11
C SER A 521 67.43 -56.21 -1.18
N THR A 522 68.36 -55.85 -0.29
CA THR A 522 68.20 -54.73 0.66
C THR A 522 68.13 -53.36 -0.02
N ALA A 523 68.93 -53.14 -1.08
CA ALA A 523 68.85 -51.90 -1.87
C ALA A 523 67.50 -51.76 -2.61
N ASN A 524 66.94 -52.87 -3.11
CA ASN A 524 65.61 -52.88 -3.72
C ASN A 524 64.49 -52.61 -2.70
N THR A 525 64.62 -53.08 -1.46
CA THR A 525 63.66 -52.78 -0.38
C THR A 525 63.67 -51.30 -0.03
N ILE A 526 64.85 -50.69 0.17
CA ILE A 526 64.97 -49.24 0.46
C ILE A 526 64.41 -48.42 -0.71
N ALA A 527 64.76 -48.74 -1.95
CA ALA A 527 64.22 -48.03 -3.12
C ALA A 527 62.69 -48.16 -3.26
N THR A 528 62.09 -49.28 -2.85
CA THR A 528 60.63 -49.45 -2.85
C THR A 528 59.98 -48.63 -1.72
N MET A 529 60.65 -48.50 -0.58
CA MET A 529 60.22 -47.67 0.55
C MET A 529 60.26 -46.18 0.22
N ASP A 530 61.31 -45.70 -0.43
CA ASP A 530 61.40 -44.30 -0.87
C ASP A 530 60.25 -43.92 -1.83
N VAL A 531 59.88 -44.84 -2.72
CA VAL A 531 58.73 -44.65 -3.63
C VAL A 531 57.41 -44.65 -2.86
N LEU A 532 57.26 -45.51 -1.85
CA LEU A 532 56.07 -45.53 -0.98
C LEU A 532 55.95 -44.23 -0.18
N ILE A 533 57.01 -43.80 0.49
CA ILE A 533 57.05 -42.56 1.28
C ILE A 533 56.81 -41.35 0.37
N GLY A 534 57.45 -41.29 -0.79
CA GLY A 534 57.21 -40.22 -1.76
C GLY A 534 55.75 -40.14 -2.22
N SER A 535 55.07 -41.27 -2.37
CA SER A 535 53.64 -41.30 -2.71
C SER A 535 52.71 -40.92 -1.54
N MET A 536 53.12 -41.18 -0.29
CA MET A 536 52.44 -40.70 0.92
C MET A 536 52.61 -39.20 1.09
N GLN A 537 53.82 -38.67 0.93
CA GLN A 537 54.10 -37.23 0.94
C GLN A 537 53.34 -36.48 -0.18
N LEU A 538 53.21 -37.07 -1.36
CA LEU A 538 52.36 -36.51 -2.43
C LEU A 538 50.87 -36.51 -2.07
N THR A 539 50.42 -37.53 -1.34
CA THR A 539 49.05 -37.65 -0.84
C THR A 539 48.78 -36.62 0.26
N GLN A 540 49.70 -36.48 1.22
CA GLN A 540 49.72 -35.43 2.22
C GLN A 540 49.70 -34.05 1.56
N PHE A 541 50.59 -33.78 0.61
CA PHE A 541 50.62 -32.51 -0.13
C PHE A 541 49.30 -32.24 -0.86
N ALA A 542 48.70 -33.25 -1.50
CA ALA A 542 47.41 -33.10 -2.17
C ALA A 542 46.26 -32.80 -1.18
N LEU A 543 46.28 -33.42 -0.01
CA LEU A 543 45.29 -33.22 1.05
C LEU A 543 45.50 -31.91 1.82
N GLU A 544 46.75 -31.50 2.05
CA GLU A 544 47.11 -30.19 2.59
C GLU A 544 46.75 -29.07 1.62
N ALA A 545 46.96 -29.26 0.32
CA ALA A 545 46.45 -28.35 -0.70
C ALA A 545 44.92 -28.26 -0.66
N SER A 546 44.22 -29.36 -0.35
CA SER A 546 42.77 -29.35 -0.21
C SER A 546 42.25 -28.60 1.03
N LYS A 547 43.08 -28.35 2.06
CA LYS A 547 42.77 -27.42 3.17
C LYS A 547 42.71 -25.97 2.68
N ASP A 548 43.63 -25.58 1.80
CA ASP A 548 43.60 -24.28 1.16
C ASP A 548 42.43 -24.19 0.15
N THR A 549 42.09 -25.29 -0.53
CA THR A 549 40.87 -25.39 -1.35
C THR A 549 39.57 -25.41 -0.51
N ALA A 550 39.58 -25.87 0.74
CA ALA A 550 38.44 -25.76 1.65
C ALA A 550 38.19 -24.30 2.07
N LYS A 551 39.24 -23.47 2.17
CA LYS A 551 39.10 -22.00 2.23
C LYS A 551 38.51 -21.45 0.92
N GLU A 552 38.79 -22.07 -0.21
CA GLU A 552 38.15 -21.75 -1.50
C GLU A 552 36.69 -22.22 -1.60
N ILE A 553 36.24 -23.26 -0.88
CA ILE A 553 34.80 -23.55 -0.71
C ILE A 553 34.12 -22.38 -0.02
N ALA A 554 34.76 -21.77 0.99
CA ALA A 554 34.28 -20.54 1.61
C ALA A 554 34.22 -19.37 0.59
N ASN A 555 35.19 -19.28 -0.33
CA ASN A 555 35.17 -18.32 -1.43
C ASN A 555 34.13 -18.66 -2.51
N ALA A 556 33.84 -19.94 -2.76
CA ALA A 556 32.81 -20.41 -3.68
C ALA A 556 31.41 -20.20 -3.08
N ILE A 557 31.28 -20.36 -1.76
CA ILE A 557 30.12 -19.93 -0.97
C ILE A 557 29.93 -18.43 -1.08
N ALA A 558 31.01 -17.65 -0.97
CA ALA A 558 30.94 -16.24 -1.28
C ALA A 558 30.51 -16.02 -2.75
N GLU A 559 31.13 -16.64 -3.75
CA GLU A 559 30.77 -16.45 -5.17
C GLU A 559 29.38 -16.96 -5.59
N ALA A 560 28.84 -17.96 -4.88
CA ALA A 560 27.50 -18.49 -5.08
C ALA A 560 26.41 -17.54 -4.56
N LEU A 561 26.78 -16.57 -3.73
CA LEU A 561 25.87 -15.50 -3.39
C LEU A 561 25.51 -14.72 -4.68
N PRO A 562 24.23 -14.47 -4.98
CA PRO A 562 23.78 -13.85 -6.22
C PRO A 562 24.17 -12.37 -6.27
N LYS A 563 24.56 -11.89 -7.45
CA LYS A 563 25.01 -10.50 -7.68
C LYS A 563 23.87 -9.47 -7.78
N SER A 564 22.63 -9.90 -7.52
CA SER A 564 21.41 -9.10 -7.56
C SER A 564 20.29 -9.93 -6.94
N SER A 565 19.65 -9.41 -5.90
CA SER A 565 18.54 -10.05 -5.18
C SER A 565 17.25 -9.25 -5.32
N GLY A 566 16.91 -8.83 -6.53
CA GLY A 566 15.66 -8.11 -6.84
C GLY A 566 15.67 -6.62 -6.46
N THR A 567 16.53 -6.18 -5.54
CA THR A 567 16.90 -4.77 -5.38
C THR A 567 17.86 -4.35 -6.51
N SER A 568 17.89 -3.06 -6.90
CA SER A 568 18.94 -2.53 -7.80
C SER A 568 20.36 -2.74 -7.25
N ASN A 569 20.45 -3.15 -5.97
CA ASN A 569 21.67 -3.37 -5.24
C ASN A 569 21.79 -4.80 -4.74
N ASP A 570 23.03 -5.17 -4.58
CA ASP A 570 23.47 -6.51 -4.37
C ASP A 570 23.70 -6.75 -2.87
N VAL A 571 22.66 -7.12 -2.12
CA VAL A 571 22.72 -7.16 -0.63
C VAL A 571 23.71 -8.19 -0.09
N THR A 572 24.09 -9.16 -0.90
CA THR A 572 25.09 -10.19 -0.55
C THR A 572 26.50 -9.84 -1.06
N SER A 573 26.66 -8.73 -1.80
CA SER A 573 27.97 -8.24 -2.28
C SER A 573 28.94 -7.87 -1.18
N ALA A 574 28.40 -7.51 -0.02
CA ALA A 574 29.17 -7.13 1.15
C ALA A 574 29.90 -8.31 1.78
N GLY A 575 29.15 -9.37 2.10
CA GLY A 575 29.69 -10.64 2.55
C GLY A 575 30.67 -11.22 1.54
N ARG A 576 30.38 -11.10 0.23
CA ARG A 576 31.30 -11.47 -0.86
C ARG A 576 32.57 -10.63 -0.91
N GLY A 577 32.45 -9.32 -0.82
CA GLY A 577 33.57 -8.38 -0.92
C GLY A 577 34.53 -8.55 0.24
N ALA A 578 34.00 -8.72 1.45
CA ALA A 578 34.79 -8.89 2.67
C ALA A 578 35.48 -10.27 2.71
N THR A 579 34.78 -11.35 2.34
CA THR A 579 35.38 -12.70 2.23
C THR A 579 36.44 -12.77 1.12
N LYS A 580 36.16 -12.19 -0.06
CA LYS A 580 37.14 -12.11 -1.16
C LYS A 580 38.33 -11.19 -0.84
N ALA A 581 38.14 -10.09 -0.14
CA ALA A 581 39.23 -9.20 0.28
C ALA A 581 40.13 -9.88 1.32
N ALA A 582 39.56 -10.62 2.26
CA ALA A 582 40.32 -11.45 3.20
C ALA A 582 41.11 -12.55 2.46
N ALA A 583 40.52 -13.24 1.48
CA ALA A 583 41.19 -14.26 0.66
C ALA A 583 42.26 -13.71 -0.30
N ALA A 584 42.06 -12.50 -0.86
CA ALA A 584 43.03 -11.85 -1.74
C ALA A 584 44.27 -11.36 -0.96
N SER A 585 44.12 -11.03 0.33
CA SER A 585 45.25 -10.64 1.19
C SER A 585 46.22 -11.79 1.49
N THR A 586 45.80 -13.05 1.29
CA THR A 586 46.57 -14.28 1.50
C THR A 586 47.09 -14.94 0.20
N GLY A 587 46.75 -14.42 -0.99
CA GLY A 587 47.36 -14.81 -2.26
C GLY A 587 46.76 -16.01 -3.03
N ALA A 588 45.51 -16.39 -2.77
CA ALA A 588 44.83 -17.49 -3.47
C ALA A 588 44.20 -17.06 -4.82
N ASN A 589 44.43 -17.83 -5.89
CA ASN A 589 43.83 -17.62 -7.23
C ASN A 589 42.62 -18.55 -7.43
N ILE A 590 41.59 -18.04 -8.11
CA ILE A 590 40.29 -18.69 -8.34
C ILE A 590 40.42 -19.80 -9.41
N ASP A 591 40.38 -21.07 -8.99
CA ASP A 591 40.02 -22.26 -9.81
C ASP A 591 39.79 -23.54 -8.94
N GLY A 592 39.09 -23.40 -7.79
CA GLY A 592 39.08 -24.40 -6.70
C GLY A 592 38.23 -25.66 -6.87
N TYR A 593 37.12 -25.62 -7.61
CA TYR A 593 36.24 -26.80 -7.74
C TYR A 593 36.90 -27.94 -8.55
N ILE A 594 37.81 -27.57 -9.46
CA ILE A 594 38.64 -28.50 -10.23
C ILE A 594 39.80 -29.02 -9.35
N GLY A 595 40.34 -28.22 -8.43
CA GLY A 595 41.43 -28.59 -7.51
C GLY A 595 41.06 -29.63 -6.45
N LEU A 596 39.86 -29.56 -5.85
CA LEU A 596 39.38 -30.56 -4.87
C LEU A 596 39.14 -31.93 -5.50
N ALA A 597 38.47 -31.96 -6.66
CA ALA A 597 38.24 -33.18 -7.41
C ALA A 597 39.56 -33.79 -7.91
N MET A 598 40.47 -32.96 -8.45
CA MET A 598 41.80 -33.40 -8.86
C MET A 598 42.66 -33.86 -7.68
N GLY A 599 42.64 -33.19 -6.53
CA GLY A 599 43.42 -33.56 -5.35
C GLY A 599 42.93 -34.86 -4.70
N VAL A 600 41.61 -35.06 -4.61
CA VAL A 600 41.00 -36.31 -4.12
C VAL A 600 41.21 -37.45 -5.11
N GLU A 601 41.04 -37.20 -6.42
CA GLU A 601 41.27 -38.19 -7.47
C GLU A 601 42.73 -38.62 -7.51
N LEU A 602 43.65 -37.65 -7.42
CA LEU A 602 45.09 -37.88 -7.36
C LEU A 602 45.49 -38.64 -6.08
N ALA A 603 44.96 -38.25 -4.92
CA ALA A 603 45.20 -38.95 -3.65
C ALA A 603 44.63 -40.39 -3.67
N ALA A 604 43.46 -40.59 -4.28
CA ALA A 604 42.86 -41.91 -4.45
C ALA A 604 43.63 -42.78 -5.46
N GLU A 605 44.21 -42.18 -6.51
CA GLU A 605 45.08 -42.85 -7.46
C GLU A 605 46.39 -43.31 -6.79
N PHE A 606 47.05 -42.42 -6.03
CA PHE A 606 48.24 -42.76 -5.26
C PHE A 606 47.96 -43.80 -4.18
N THR A 607 46.77 -43.78 -3.56
CA THR A 607 46.38 -44.81 -2.58
C THR A 607 46.43 -46.23 -3.19
N LYS A 608 46.01 -46.39 -4.45
CA LYS A 608 46.09 -47.70 -5.14
C LYS A 608 47.54 -48.12 -5.35
N THR A 609 48.40 -47.18 -5.77
CA THR A 609 49.84 -47.42 -5.94
C THR A 609 50.51 -47.78 -4.62
N GLN A 610 50.14 -47.12 -3.52
CA GLN A 610 50.64 -47.39 -2.18
C GLN A 610 50.31 -48.82 -1.73
N THR A 611 49.07 -49.29 -1.94
CA THR A 611 48.69 -50.67 -1.59
C THR A 611 49.51 -51.72 -2.35
N GLU A 612 49.82 -51.48 -3.64
CA GLU A 612 50.66 -52.39 -4.44
C GLU A 612 52.12 -52.42 -3.96
N LEU A 613 52.70 -51.24 -3.69
CA LEU A 613 54.07 -51.10 -3.16
C LEU A 613 54.18 -51.73 -1.76
N TRP A 614 53.14 -51.60 -0.95
CA TRP A 614 53.10 -52.15 0.40
C TRP A 614 53.14 -53.68 0.43
N ASN A 615 52.37 -54.33 -0.45
CA ASN A 615 52.41 -55.79 -0.61
C ASN A 615 53.82 -56.29 -1.01
N ASN A 616 54.56 -55.51 -1.79
CA ASN A 616 55.94 -55.86 -2.19
C ASN A 616 56.94 -55.75 -1.03
N ILE A 617 56.73 -54.79 -0.11
CA ILE A 617 57.55 -54.62 1.10
C ILE A 617 57.28 -55.76 2.11
N GLU A 618 56.02 -56.17 2.30
CA GLU A 618 55.65 -57.30 3.19
C GLU A 618 56.30 -58.62 2.74
N ILE A 619 56.44 -58.84 1.43
CA ILE A 619 57.16 -59.99 0.87
C ILE A 619 58.66 -59.92 1.17
N ALA A 620 59.26 -58.73 1.15
CA ALA A 620 60.69 -58.54 1.45
C ALA A 620 61.04 -58.72 2.94
N GLU A 621 60.11 -58.44 3.86
CA GLU A 621 60.28 -58.63 5.31
C GLU A 621 60.59 -60.11 5.69
N LEU A 622 60.02 -61.06 4.94
CA LEU A 622 60.22 -62.50 5.13
C LEU A 622 61.68 -62.94 4.90
N ASP A 623 62.48 -62.14 4.18
CA ASP A 623 63.85 -62.45 3.75
C ASP A 623 64.95 -61.72 4.57
N ALA A 624 64.60 -60.84 5.53
CA ALA A 624 65.55 -59.99 6.25
C ALA A 624 66.15 -60.61 7.55
N GLU A 625 67.34 -60.15 7.96
CA GLU A 625 68.00 -60.53 9.23
C GLU A 625 67.23 -60.01 10.48
N LEU A 626 67.45 -60.64 11.65
CA LEU A 626 66.62 -60.48 12.86
C LEU A 626 66.53 -59.03 13.39
N GLU A 627 67.61 -58.24 13.31
CA GLU A 627 67.63 -56.82 13.74
C GLU A 627 66.98 -55.89 12.69
N ALA A 628 67.06 -56.23 11.40
CA ALA A 628 66.40 -55.48 10.34
C ALA A 628 64.89 -55.70 10.35
N ARG A 629 64.49 -56.91 10.71
CA ARG A 629 63.10 -57.29 10.89
C ARG A 629 62.42 -56.51 12.02
N GLU A 630 63.11 -56.22 13.13
CA GLU A 630 62.53 -55.44 14.24
C GLU A 630 62.20 -53.99 13.83
N ASN A 631 63.13 -53.29 13.16
CA ASN A 631 62.88 -51.91 12.71
C ASN A 631 61.85 -51.86 11.56
N LEU A 632 61.84 -52.85 10.65
CA LEU A 632 60.85 -52.94 9.58
C LEU A 632 59.43 -53.19 10.12
N LEU A 633 59.31 -53.97 11.20
CA LEU A 633 58.01 -54.21 11.86
C LEU A 633 57.46 -52.96 12.55
N GLU A 634 58.33 -52.09 13.08
CA GLU A 634 57.92 -50.79 13.63
C GLU A 634 57.34 -49.88 12.54
N LEU A 635 58.08 -49.70 11.43
CA LEU A 635 57.60 -48.95 10.27
C LEU A 635 56.33 -49.57 9.66
N GLN A 636 56.20 -50.89 9.68
CA GLN A 636 55.00 -51.61 9.24
C GLN A 636 53.76 -51.29 10.06
N ASN A 637 53.90 -51.09 11.37
CA ASN A 637 52.80 -50.67 12.21
C ASN A 637 52.40 -49.22 11.94
N LEU A 638 53.37 -48.33 11.70
CA LEU A 638 53.10 -46.93 11.34
C LEU A 638 52.39 -46.82 9.99
N VAL A 639 52.82 -47.55 8.96
CA VAL A 639 52.17 -47.57 7.63
C VAL A 639 50.75 -48.14 7.68
N ARG A 640 50.49 -49.16 8.50
CA ARG A 640 49.11 -49.66 8.72
C ARG A 640 48.23 -48.65 9.45
N ASN A 641 48.81 -47.86 10.34
CA ASN A 641 48.09 -46.79 11.03
C ASN A 641 47.79 -45.62 10.09
N GLU A 642 48.73 -45.26 9.23
CA GLU A 642 48.57 -44.26 8.15
C GLU A 642 47.38 -44.60 7.25
N GLU A 643 47.24 -45.86 6.82
CA GLU A 643 46.13 -46.27 5.96
C GLU A 643 44.77 -46.00 6.64
N THR A 644 44.67 -46.27 7.93
CA THR A 644 43.46 -46.04 8.72
C THR A 644 43.14 -44.54 8.84
N LEU A 645 44.15 -43.73 9.15
CA LEU A 645 44.00 -42.27 9.26
C LEU A 645 43.68 -41.62 7.91
N ARG A 646 44.24 -42.12 6.80
CA ARG A 646 43.93 -41.65 5.45
C ARG A 646 42.47 -41.89 5.07
N PHE A 647 41.93 -43.08 5.35
CA PHE A 647 40.53 -43.37 5.07
C PHE A 647 39.56 -42.54 5.94
N ASP A 648 39.88 -42.32 7.22
CA ASP A 648 39.11 -41.41 8.09
C ASP A 648 39.12 -39.98 7.52
N LEU A 649 40.29 -39.50 7.09
CA LEU A 649 40.44 -38.18 6.47
C LEU A 649 39.63 -38.02 5.18
N PHE A 650 39.60 -39.03 4.31
CA PHE A 650 38.73 -39.03 3.12
C PHE A 650 37.24 -39.01 3.49
N GLY A 651 36.82 -39.79 4.48
CA GLY A 651 35.43 -39.79 4.95
C GLY A 651 34.98 -38.44 5.53
N ARG A 652 35.87 -37.75 6.25
CA ARG A 652 35.62 -36.39 6.77
C ARG A 652 35.58 -35.36 5.65
N LEU A 653 36.45 -35.48 4.65
CA LEU A 653 36.46 -34.58 3.49
C LEU A 653 35.17 -34.71 2.67
N GLU A 654 34.69 -35.94 2.44
CA GLU A 654 33.40 -36.17 1.75
C GLU A 654 32.23 -35.59 2.56
N SER A 655 32.23 -35.81 3.88
CA SER A 655 31.20 -35.25 4.78
C SER A 655 31.20 -33.71 4.76
N LEU A 656 32.39 -33.10 4.75
CA LEU A 656 32.56 -31.65 4.62
C LEU A 656 32.00 -31.12 3.29
N GLN A 657 32.27 -31.80 2.17
CA GLN A 657 31.71 -31.45 0.86
C GLN A 657 30.18 -31.54 0.85
N GLN A 658 29.61 -32.60 1.43
CA GLN A 658 28.16 -32.77 1.53
C GLN A 658 27.51 -31.64 2.35
N ALA A 659 28.12 -31.26 3.49
CA ALA A 659 27.65 -30.14 4.30
C ALA A 659 27.74 -28.80 3.56
N GLY A 660 28.81 -28.57 2.80
CA GLY A 660 28.96 -27.38 1.96
C GLY A 660 27.85 -27.27 0.90
N ASN A 661 27.53 -28.38 0.24
CA ASN A 661 26.43 -28.44 -0.73
C ASN A 661 25.06 -28.23 -0.06
N ALA A 662 24.84 -28.78 1.14
CA ALA A 662 23.58 -28.59 1.88
C ALA A 662 23.36 -27.13 2.31
N TYR A 663 24.43 -26.46 2.76
CA TYR A 663 24.41 -25.03 3.06
C TYR A 663 24.08 -24.20 1.81
N LEU A 664 24.77 -24.43 0.69
CA LEU A 664 24.52 -23.73 -0.58
C LEU A 664 23.08 -23.94 -1.08
N ALA A 665 22.56 -25.16 -1.00
CA ALA A 665 21.20 -25.46 -1.39
C ALA A 665 20.16 -24.70 -0.54
N THR A 666 20.39 -24.60 0.77
CA THR A 666 19.51 -23.86 1.70
C THR A 666 19.56 -22.35 1.45
N LEU A 667 20.76 -21.82 1.17
CA LEU A 667 20.95 -20.43 0.79
C LEU A 667 20.22 -20.08 -0.51
N ASP A 668 20.37 -20.93 -1.55
CA ASP A 668 19.67 -20.78 -2.83
C ASP A 668 18.14 -20.79 -2.67
N GLU A 669 17.61 -21.65 -1.80
CA GLU A 669 16.18 -21.70 -1.49
C GLU A 669 15.68 -20.39 -0.85
N GLY A 670 16.42 -19.86 0.12
CA GLY A 670 16.11 -18.58 0.76
C GLY A 670 16.12 -17.43 -0.23
N LEU A 671 17.14 -17.38 -1.09
CA LEU A 671 17.29 -16.32 -2.10
C LEU A 671 16.20 -16.39 -3.18
N ARG A 672 15.81 -17.58 -3.64
CA ARG A 672 14.66 -17.74 -4.56
C ARG A 672 13.36 -17.30 -3.92
N THR A 673 13.20 -17.55 -2.62
CA THR A 673 12.03 -17.09 -1.86
C THR A 673 12.01 -15.56 -1.76
N LEU A 674 13.17 -14.94 -1.54
CA LEU A 674 13.33 -13.49 -1.51
C LEU A 674 13.03 -12.84 -2.88
N ASP A 675 13.54 -13.41 -3.98
CA ASP A 675 13.21 -12.96 -5.34
C ASP A 675 11.71 -13.10 -5.64
N SER A 676 11.10 -14.21 -5.23
CA SER A 676 9.66 -14.43 -5.38
C SER A 676 8.85 -13.41 -4.59
N PHE A 677 9.29 -13.07 -3.37
CA PHE A 677 8.65 -12.06 -2.54
C PHE A 677 8.75 -10.65 -3.16
N HIS A 678 9.91 -10.31 -3.74
CA HIS A 678 10.07 -9.04 -4.46
C HIS A 678 9.20 -8.98 -5.73
N ARG A 679 9.15 -10.06 -6.52
CA ARG A 679 8.28 -10.14 -7.70
C ARG A 679 6.82 -9.97 -7.32
N PHE A 680 6.37 -10.68 -6.27
CA PHE A 680 5.03 -10.56 -5.71
C PHE A 680 4.69 -9.10 -5.38
N ARG A 681 5.56 -8.40 -4.65
CA ARG A 681 5.37 -6.97 -4.33
C ARG A 681 5.33 -6.07 -5.55
N THR A 682 6.17 -6.34 -6.54
CA THR A 682 6.23 -5.56 -7.79
C THR A 682 4.95 -5.73 -8.60
N GLU A 683 4.46 -6.96 -8.73
CA GLU A 683 3.18 -7.27 -9.40
C GLU A 683 2.01 -6.63 -8.63
N THR A 684 2.00 -6.75 -7.30
CA THR A 684 0.99 -6.10 -6.46
C THR A 684 0.97 -4.58 -6.58
N ALA A 685 2.14 -3.93 -6.66
CA ALA A 685 2.21 -2.49 -6.86
C ALA A 685 1.60 -2.06 -8.21
N ALA A 686 1.84 -2.84 -9.27
CA ALA A 686 1.25 -2.60 -10.59
C ALA A 686 -0.28 -2.80 -10.58
N ASP A 687 -0.77 -3.86 -9.94
CA ASP A 687 -2.21 -4.14 -9.80
C ASP A 687 -2.94 -3.03 -9.01
N ILE A 688 -2.32 -2.54 -7.93
CA ILE A 688 -2.83 -1.41 -7.14
C ILE A 688 -2.88 -0.14 -8.00
N GLN A 689 -1.84 0.11 -8.80
CA GLN A 689 -1.81 1.28 -9.69
C GLN A 689 -2.91 1.21 -10.77
N GLU A 690 -3.09 0.04 -11.40
CA GLU A 690 -4.19 -0.17 -12.37
C GLU A 690 -5.55 0.07 -11.71
N SER A 691 -5.73 -0.42 -10.48
CA SER A 691 -6.96 -0.18 -9.70
C SER A 691 -7.19 1.31 -9.44
N ARG A 692 -6.15 2.09 -9.11
CA ARG A 692 -6.30 3.55 -8.96
C ARG A 692 -6.77 4.23 -10.25
N TYR A 693 -6.24 3.84 -11.40
CA TYR A 693 -6.68 4.41 -12.68
C TYR A 693 -8.14 4.09 -13.00
N LYS A 694 -8.57 2.86 -12.72
CA LYS A 694 -9.98 2.46 -12.86
C LYS A 694 -10.89 3.25 -11.92
N ASP A 695 -10.51 3.42 -10.65
CA ASP A 695 -11.29 4.20 -9.67
C ASP A 695 -11.42 5.65 -10.11
N MET A 696 -10.30 6.29 -10.50
CA MET A 696 -10.31 7.66 -11.01
C MET A 696 -11.19 7.81 -12.25
N ALA A 697 -11.13 6.86 -13.20
CA ALA A 697 -11.98 6.89 -14.39
C ALA A 697 -13.47 6.81 -14.04
N PHE A 698 -13.86 5.88 -13.16
CA PHE A 698 -15.25 5.77 -12.74
C PHE A 698 -15.75 6.99 -11.96
N ARG A 699 -14.91 7.61 -11.10
CA ARG A 699 -15.27 8.87 -10.41
C ARG A 699 -15.53 9.99 -11.41
N VAL A 700 -14.67 10.16 -12.42
CA VAL A 700 -14.86 11.17 -13.47
C VAL A 700 -16.16 10.94 -14.25
N PHE A 701 -16.44 9.68 -14.63
CA PHE A 701 -17.68 9.36 -15.33
C PHE A 701 -18.91 9.57 -14.45
N ARG A 702 -18.85 9.16 -13.18
CA ARG A 702 -19.94 9.39 -12.22
C ARG A 702 -20.21 10.88 -12.04
N ASP A 703 -19.17 11.70 -11.85
CA ASP A 703 -19.33 13.13 -11.61
C ASP A 703 -19.93 13.85 -12.85
N ASP A 704 -19.53 13.45 -14.06
CA ASP A 704 -20.15 13.93 -15.32
C ASP A 704 -21.63 13.52 -15.42
N LEU A 705 -21.95 12.26 -15.07
CA LEU A 705 -23.33 11.76 -15.06
C LEU A 705 -24.19 12.47 -14.02
N ILE A 706 -23.66 12.73 -12.81
CA ILE A 706 -24.35 13.49 -11.77
C ILE A 706 -24.62 14.92 -12.24
N GLN A 707 -23.64 15.58 -12.88
CA GLN A 707 -23.85 16.92 -13.42
C GLN A 707 -24.95 16.93 -14.49
N LYS A 708 -24.95 15.96 -15.41
CA LYS A 708 -25.99 15.80 -16.42
C LYS A 708 -27.35 15.51 -15.79
N TYR A 709 -27.39 14.64 -14.78
CA TYR A 709 -28.60 14.33 -14.03
C TYR A 709 -29.22 15.59 -13.43
N ARG A 710 -28.43 16.42 -12.73
CA ARG A 710 -28.94 17.67 -12.12
C ARG A 710 -29.57 18.59 -13.17
N GLY A 711 -28.94 18.71 -14.35
CA GLY A 711 -29.48 19.47 -15.47
C GLY A 711 -30.79 18.88 -16.02
N GLN A 712 -30.88 17.55 -16.16
CA GLN A 712 -32.12 16.88 -16.59
C GLN A 712 -33.23 16.96 -15.55
N PHE A 713 -32.90 16.87 -14.26
CA PHE A 713 -33.86 17.00 -13.18
C PHE A 713 -34.45 18.41 -13.13
N ASP A 714 -33.63 19.45 -13.23
CA ASP A 714 -34.14 20.83 -13.27
C ASP A 714 -34.99 21.08 -14.53
N LEU A 715 -34.67 20.43 -15.66
CA LEU A 715 -35.52 20.45 -16.85
C LEU A 715 -36.86 19.75 -16.61
N ALA A 716 -36.86 18.57 -15.97
CA ALA A 716 -38.06 17.85 -15.59
C ALA A 716 -38.94 18.68 -14.64
N ALA A 717 -38.34 19.33 -13.63
CA ALA A 717 -39.04 20.23 -12.72
C ALA A 717 -39.69 21.42 -13.47
N ARG A 718 -38.99 22.00 -14.46
CA ARG A 718 -39.56 23.06 -15.31
C ARG A 718 -40.76 22.58 -16.12
N TYR A 719 -40.68 21.40 -16.76
CA TYR A 719 -41.82 20.87 -17.51
C TYR A 719 -42.99 20.47 -16.59
N ALA A 720 -42.71 19.89 -15.42
CA ALA A 720 -43.73 19.61 -14.41
C ALA A 720 -44.44 20.90 -13.97
N TYR A 721 -43.68 21.99 -13.77
CA TYR A 721 -44.24 23.30 -13.44
C TYR A 721 -45.13 23.82 -14.57
N LEU A 722 -44.68 23.71 -15.84
CA LEU A 722 -45.49 24.11 -17.00
C LEU A 722 -46.77 23.27 -17.14
N ALA A 723 -46.70 21.96 -16.86
CA ALA A 723 -47.87 21.07 -16.84
C ALA A 723 -48.86 21.49 -15.75
N ALA A 724 -48.39 21.81 -14.54
CA ALA A 724 -49.24 22.35 -13.47
C ALA A 724 -49.92 23.68 -13.85
N ARG A 725 -49.23 24.56 -14.61
CA ARG A 725 -49.82 25.80 -15.13
C ARG A 725 -50.89 25.53 -16.18
N ALA A 726 -50.66 24.59 -17.10
CA ALA A 726 -51.66 24.18 -18.09
C ALA A 726 -52.88 23.55 -17.40
N TYR A 727 -52.66 22.70 -16.40
CA TYR A 727 -53.70 22.11 -15.56
C TYR A 727 -54.56 23.18 -14.87
N ASP A 728 -53.92 24.16 -14.22
CA ASP A 728 -54.63 25.26 -13.53
C ASP A 728 -55.49 26.07 -14.50
N PHE A 729 -54.94 26.36 -15.69
CA PHE A 729 -55.63 27.12 -16.72
C PHE A 729 -56.86 26.40 -17.28
N GLU A 730 -56.74 25.10 -17.56
CA GLU A 730 -57.85 24.33 -18.13
C GLU A 730 -58.91 23.95 -17.12
N THR A 731 -58.51 23.56 -15.92
CA THR A 731 -59.46 23.17 -14.88
C THR A 731 -60.16 24.38 -14.25
N ASN A 732 -59.48 25.54 -14.21
CA ASN A 732 -59.98 26.81 -13.67
C ASN A 732 -60.64 26.64 -12.28
N LEU A 733 -60.03 25.78 -11.45
CA LEU A 733 -60.52 25.46 -10.12
C LEU A 733 -60.27 26.64 -9.18
N LEU A 734 -61.20 26.86 -8.26
CA LEU A 734 -60.98 27.80 -7.16
C LEU A 734 -59.94 27.22 -6.19
N GLU A 735 -59.21 28.11 -5.51
CA GLU A 735 -58.21 27.73 -4.49
C GLU A 735 -58.79 26.81 -3.39
N THR A 736 -60.08 26.96 -3.08
CA THR A 736 -60.80 26.18 -2.07
C THR A 736 -61.41 24.88 -2.60
N ASP A 737 -61.20 24.53 -3.87
CA ASP A 737 -61.82 23.36 -4.47
C ASP A 737 -61.15 22.06 -3.98
N SER A 738 -61.97 21.12 -3.49
CA SER A 738 -61.49 19.85 -2.95
C SER A 738 -60.84 18.94 -3.99
N ARG A 739 -60.96 19.26 -5.29
CA ARG A 739 -60.37 18.50 -6.40
C ARG A 739 -58.90 18.83 -6.65
N GLY A 740 -58.35 19.83 -5.93
CA GLY A 740 -56.93 20.18 -5.99
C GLY A 740 -56.59 21.11 -7.16
N PRO A 741 -56.70 22.43 -7.00
CA PRO A 741 -56.27 23.40 -8.01
C PRO A 741 -54.80 23.26 -8.37
N GLY A 742 -54.43 23.63 -9.60
CA GLY A 742 -53.06 23.49 -10.11
C GLY A 742 -52.03 24.28 -9.29
N GLN A 743 -52.48 25.37 -8.67
CA GLN A 743 -51.69 26.19 -7.74
C GLN A 743 -51.13 25.39 -6.55
N ASN A 744 -51.81 24.34 -6.10
CA ASN A 744 -51.34 23.51 -5.00
C ASN A 744 -50.05 22.75 -5.35
N PHE A 745 -49.81 22.48 -6.64
CA PHE A 745 -48.62 21.72 -7.08
C PHE A 745 -47.40 22.62 -7.33
N LEU A 746 -47.60 23.90 -7.67
CA LEU A 746 -46.52 24.79 -8.11
C LEU A 746 -45.40 24.94 -7.07
N THR A 747 -45.77 25.17 -5.82
CA THR A 747 -44.82 25.29 -4.70
C THR A 747 -44.09 23.97 -4.44
N ASP A 748 -44.81 22.84 -4.46
CA ASP A 748 -44.25 21.50 -4.21
C ASP A 748 -43.23 21.11 -5.31
N ILE A 749 -43.52 21.42 -6.57
CA ILE A 749 -42.61 21.16 -7.71
C ILE A 749 -41.30 21.92 -7.55
N VAL A 750 -41.39 23.20 -7.17
CA VAL A 750 -40.20 24.00 -6.94
C VAL A 750 -39.41 23.44 -5.77
N ARG A 751 -40.04 23.04 -4.67
CA ARG A 751 -39.35 22.49 -3.48
C ARG A 751 -38.73 21.12 -3.70
N SER A 752 -39.29 20.30 -4.58
CA SER A 752 -38.85 18.91 -4.81
C SER A 752 -37.40 18.82 -5.30
N ARG A 753 -36.64 17.85 -4.76
CA ARG A 753 -35.27 17.51 -5.19
C ARG A 753 -35.12 16.04 -5.61
N ALA A 754 -36.10 15.19 -5.31
CA ALA A 754 -36.11 13.79 -5.67
C ALA A 754 -36.97 13.54 -6.93
N ILE A 755 -36.64 12.50 -7.69
CA ILE A 755 -37.49 12.04 -8.79
C ILE A 755 -38.79 11.45 -8.21
N GLY A 756 -38.70 10.66 -7.13
CA GLY A 756 -39.81 9.88 -6.61
C GLY A 756 -39.88 8.49 -7.26
N ILE A 757 -40.93 7.72 -6.96
CA ILE A 757 -41.09 6.34 -7.48
C ILE A 757 -41.56 6.39 -8.92
N VAL A 758 -40.87 5.71 -9.84
CA VAL A 758 -41.24 5.67 -11.26
C VAL A 758 -41.14 4.25 -11.81
N GLN A 759 -42.04 3.87 -12.73
CA GLN A 759 -42.07 2.52 -13.31
C GLN A 759 -42.16 2.55 -14.83
N ASP A 760 -41.34 1.74 -15.49
CA ASP A 760 -41.49 1.43 -16.91
C ASP A 760 -42.44 0.23 -17.05
N ASN A 761 -43.73 0.52 -17.24
CA ASN A 761 -44.78 -0.50 -17.33
C ASN A 761 -44.81 -1.19 -18.70
N ASP A 762 -44.33 -0.51 -19.75
CA ASP A 762 -44.54 -0.88 -21.15
C ASP A 762 -43.24 -1.33 -21.84
N GLY A 763 -42.08 -1.15 -21.20
CA GLY A 763 -40.76 -1.50 -21.72
C GLY A 763 -40.30 -0.58 -22.86
N ASP A 764 -40.91 0.60 -22.99
CA ASP A 764 -40.65 1.57 -24.05
C ASP A 764 -39.63 2.64 -23.66
N GLY A 765 -39.11 2.56 -22.42
CA GLY A 765 -38.18 3.53 -21.85
C GLY A 765 -38.84 4.79 -21.33
N ILE A 766 -40.18 4.83 -21.26
CA ILE A 766 -40.95 5.90 -20.64
C ILE A 766 -41.35 5.46 -19.24
N PHE A 767 -40.85 6.20 -18.25
CA PHE A 767 -41.13 5.96 -16.85
C PHE A 767 -42.42 6.68 -16.43
N ASN A 768 -43.43 5.92 -16.07
CA ASN A 768 -44.68 6.43 -15.54
C ASN A 768 -44.52 6.82 -14.07
N PRO A 769 -45.03 8.00 -13.67
CA PRO A 769 -44.96 8.44 -12.29
C PRO A 769 -45.98 7.70 -11.40
N GLU A 770 -45.59 7.44 -10.16
CA GLU A 770 -46.43 6.83 -9.14
C GLU A 770 -46.61 7.77 -7.94
N THR A 771 -47.75 7.63 -7.26
CA THR A 771 -47.99 8.30 -5.99
C THR A 771 -47.07 7.73 -4.92
N ALA A 772 -46.64 8.57 -3.98
CA ALA A 772 -45.72 8.16 -2.93
C ALA A 772 -46.27 7.02 -2.04
N GLN A 773 -45.36 6.20 -1.52
CA GLN A 773 -45.66 5.16 -0.54
C GLN A 773 -45.51 5.71 0.89
N GLU A 774 -45.66 4.85 1.92
CA GLU A 774 -45.45 5.26 3.33
C GLU A 774 -44.02 5.73 3.65
N PHE A 775 -43.06 5.46 2.73
CA PHE A 775 -41.64 5.78 2.85
C PHE A 775 -41.09 6.36 1.53
N GLY A 776 -39.99 7.10 1.61
CA GLY A 776 -39.30 7.79 0.52
C GLY A 776 -39.73 9.25 0.33
N ASP A 777 -38.87 10.05 -0.30
CA ASP A 777 -39.23 11.39 -0.77
C ASP A 777 -40.21 11.28 -1.96
N PRO A 778 -41.43 11.84 -1.85
CA PRO A 778 -42.46 11.76 -2.90
C PRO A 778 -41.98 12.27 -4.26
N GLY A 779 -41.07 13.25 -4.26
CA GLY A 779 -40.43 13.75 -5.46
C GLY A 779 -41.39 14.39 -6.49
N LEU A 780 -40.88 14.59 -7.71
CA LEU A 780 -41.69 15.08 -8.84
C LEU A 780 -42.73 14.07 -9.31
N SER A 781 -42.45 12.78 -9.14
CA SER A 781 -43.30 11.68 -9.55
C SER A 781 -44.66 11.72 -8.85
N ASP A 782 -44.70 11.84 -7.52
CA ASP A 782 -45.96 11.92 -6.77
C ASP A 782 -46.82 13.09 -7.26
N ILE A 783 -46.18 14.24 -7.50
CA ILE A 783 -46.88 15.45 -7.93
C ILE A 783 -47.53 15.25 -9.30
N LEU A 784 -46.80 14.68 -10.26
CA LEU A 784 -47.31 14.39 -11.61
C LEU A 784 -48.41 13.32 -11.56
N ALA A 785 -48.22 12.25 -10.78
CA ALA A 785 -49.21 11.19 -10.61
C ALA A 785 -50.52 11.75 -10.02
N ARG A 786 -50.46 12.54 -8.95
CA ARG A 786 -51.65 13.19 -8.35
C ARG A 786 -52.33 14.15 -9.33
N MET A 787 -51.55 14.91 -10.10
CA MET A 787 -52.09 15.85 -11.10
C MET A 787 -52.89 15.11 -12.18
N ASN A 788 -52.36 14.00 -12.69
CA ASN A 788 -53.05 13.16 -13.67
C ASN A 788 -54.29 12.46 -13.07
N LEU A 789 -54.17 11.94 -11.84
CA LEU A 789 -55.33 11.37 -11.13
C LEU A 789 -56.46 12.39 -10.97
N ASN A 790 -56.14 13.62 -10.55
CA ASN A 790 -57.13 14.68 -10.41
C ASN A 790 -57.72 15.11 -11.77
N TRP A 791 -56.92 15.10 -12.84
CA TRP A 791 -57.39 15.38 -14.20
C TRP A 791 -58.45 14.36 -14.65
N ASN A 792 -58.15 13.07 -14.48
CA ASN A 792 -59.05 11.98 -14.86
C ASN A 792 -60.35 11.93 -14.02
N LEU A 793 -60.38 12.58 -12.86
CA LEU A 793 -61.58 12.74 -12.04
C LEU A 793 -62.42 13.99 -12.42
N ASN A 794 -61.84 14.93 -13.16
CA ASN A 794 -62.51 16.17 -13.59
C ASN A 794 -63.21 16.05 -14.95
N LEU A 795 -62.80 15.08 -15.77
CA LEU A 795 -63.50 14.63 -16.98
C LEU A 795 -64.65 13.66 -16.62
#